data_AF-A0A925WNZ3-F1
#
_entry.id   AF-A0A925WNZ3-F1
#
_cell.length_a   1.000
_cell.length_b   1.000
_cell.length_c   1.000
_cell.angle_alpha   90.00
_cell.angle_beta   90.00
_cell.angle_gamma   90.00
#
_symmetry.space_group_name_H-M   'P 1'
#
loop_
_entity.id
_entity.type
_entity.pdbx_description
1 polymer ?
#
loop_
_entity_poly.entity_id
_entity_poly.type
_entity_poly.pdbx_seq_one_letter_code
_entity_poly.pdbx_strand_id
1 'polypeptide(L)'
;GGKVADRQVTRHILAPGTDQKLDVLLPIPLTSQARTPGTWTLTLAQNGKEVFRDTKPLTVLRVAVFSPPAPFGGALPVGANLPLDRISSAGRFARGEPASGATKSSEALALAGKAAPPKGAGGEKKAKQLCVFDPRGTVRVFLRAHGTPFTSLASLAALPASGRVLIVGKDALSAADATSPRLAAWATGGRGVIVLEQRNPLKYQGMPAAMEPAENEGRVGFREDDSHPAFQNLTDADFFTWGGEREILYRNAYEKPTRGGKSLLQVDKRLGSSALAEIPAGEGILLVTQLLVGETLNQNPVAQQLLVNLVRYAAAYRPVVRPVTVAASAESKLSGVLSAVGVAHQAAGGPLKALARTGGIAVIEATPANLKLLAANLPKVKAFHASGGWIVFNGLTPDGLADYNRIVGVDHMIRPFRRERVTFPEKKNPLTAGLSTGDVVLSSGERINGFNQDEYTADDEFSYVVDFDEVGSFLAPPDPKQWGLSDTSNDHNPLNAVNGYTSADSWKLAFMMWAADPKNPPSYPIRLPRAQEFTRLEWVGNATYQRTEQIQLVFDNGKTVTLETAPNNESQSFTLPPGCSGKNVTLKVTRWTPSPNPEVKLVGIDYFRLYAKRSPEFRKTVRPILTVGGLMEYVKGQGGIVLCNVKFQDTESVPVNAVKKRNVLATLLRNLDASVGGAAGVIIGSANLVYSPVDLSKAANQYRTDRGWFGDKRFTFADLPPGKQSFGGVPFSVYDFATSPVPNAVMLGGNGVPGGLPEAVRGIPVNRKADALFFLHTARLDSQRNEREVREKKQYEMARYVVTYSDGKTVTVPVYAEISIGDYRPKSPASGLSGASLAWTKPYAGTDRAAAAYQMQWNNPRPDTAIASLDLEYGPDRRGVPALLAVTAVTSRNPQQAKQ
;
A
#
# COMPACT_ATOMS: atom_id res chain seq x y z
N GLY A 1 41.45 7.79 0.71
CA GLY A 1 40.82 8.40 -0.48
C GLY A 1 39.76 9.45 -0.16
N GLY A 2 39.09 9.42 1.00
CA GLY A 2 38.13 10.47 1.39
C GLY A 2 38.79 11.66 2.10
N LYS A 3 38.11 12.81 2.10
CA LYS A 3 38.49 13.99 2.88
C LYS A 3 38.12 13.77 4.36
N VAL A 4 39.08 13.88 5.27
CA VAL A 4 38.82 13.84 6.71
C VAL A 4 38.11 15.14 7.10
N ALA A 5 36.86 15.01 7.56
CA ALA A 5 36.06 16.15 7.98
C ALA A 5 36.38 16.60 9.42
N ASP A 6 36.71 15.64 10.29
CA ASP A 6 37.11 15.86 11.67
C ASP A 6 37.99 14.72 12.19
N ARG A 7 38.82 15.00 13.18
CA ARG A 7 39.64 14.01 13.89
C ARG A 7 39.91 14.48 15.31
N GLN A 8 39.57 13.65 16.28
CA GLN A 8 39.90 13.86 17.69
C GLN A 8 40.69 12.67 18.25
N VAL A 9 41.61 12.95 19.16
CA VAL A 9 42.31 11.93 19.96
C VAL A 9 42.23 12.36 21.43
N THR A 10 41.76 11.47 22.29
CA THR A 10 41.67 11.68 23.74
C THR A 10 42.41 10.56 24.47
N ARG A 11 42.94 10.86 25.67
CA ARG A 11 43.60 9.88 26.54
C ARG A 11 42.76 9.69 27.79
N HIS A 12 42.54 8.44 28.17
CA HIS A 12 41.73 8.06 29.33
C HIS A 12 42.52 7.08 30.18
N ILE A 13 42.35 7.16 31.50
CA ILE A 13 42.93 6.23 32.47
C ILE A 13 41.75 5.47 33.07
N LEU A 14 41.66 4.17 32.77
CA LEU A 14 40.61 3.27 33.25
C LEU A 14 41.18 2.36 34.34
N ALA A 15 40.48 2.25 35.47
CA ALA A 15 40.84 1.26 36.48
C ALA A 15 40.44 -0.15 36.00
N PRO A 16 41.16 -1.22 36.41
CA PRO A 16 40.80 -2.59 36.05
C PRO A 16 39.34 -2.90 36.42
N GLY A 17 38.58 -3.47 35.47
CA GLY A 17 37.17 -3.85 35.67
C GLY A 17 36.16 -2.69 35.63
N THR A 18 36.59 -1.47 35.28
CA THR A 18 35.70 -0.30 35.16
C THR A 18 35.44 0.11 33.71
N ASP A 19 34.37 0.85 33.47
CA ASP A 19 34.04 1.48 32.20
C ASP A 19 33.92 3.01 32.33
N GLN A 20 34.11 3.72 31.22
CA GLN A 20 33.89 5.16 31.12
C GLN A 20 33.13 5.47 29.84
N LYS A 21 32.00 6.17 29.96
CA LYS A 21 31.25 6.68 28.81
C LYS A 21 31.89 7.98 28.31
N LEU A 22 31.95 8.12 26.99
CA LEU A 22 32.53 9.28 26.31
C LEU A 22 31.51 9.89 25.36
N ASP A 23 31.26 11.18 25.53
CA ASP A 23 30.51 11.97 24.57
C ASP A 23 31.47 12.56 23.54
N VAL A 24 31.24 12.25 22.26
CA VAL A 24 32.06 12.74 21.14
C VAL A 24 31.22 13.71 20.31
N LEU A 25 31.67 14.96 20.25
CA LEU A 25 31.06 15.99 19.40
C LEU A 25 31.76 15.97 18.04
N LEU A 26 30.99 15.69 16.98
CA LEU A 26 31.48 15.67 15.62
C LEU A 26 30.92 16.88 14.85
N PRO A 27 31.76 17.80 14.34
CA PRO A 27 31.29 18.86 13.48
C PRO A 27 30.83 18.25 12.15
N ILE A 28 29.55 18.45 11.82
CA ILE A 28 28.98 17.96 10.56
C ILE A 28 29.50 18.84 9.42
N PRO A 29 30.19 18.27 8.41
CA PRO A 29 30.73 19.06 7.31
C PRO A 29 29.61 19.62 6.43
N LEU A 30 29.81 20.84 5.90
CA LEU A 30 28.96 21.37 4.83
C LEU A 30 29.20 20.58 3.55
N THR A 31 28.15 19.99 2.99
CA THR A 31 28.20 19.22 1.75
C THR A 31 27.50 19.95 0.61
N SER A 32 28.01 19.81 -0.62
CA SER A 32 27.34 20.36 -1.81
C SER A 32 26.15 19.50 -2.25
N GLN A 33 26.24 18.19 -2.01
CA GLN A 33 25.21 17.21 -2.36
C GLN A 33 24.15 17.07 -1.26
N ALA A 34 22.94 16.68 -1.66
CA ALA A 34 21.84 16.43 -0.73
C ALA A 34 22.09 15.25 0.21
N ARG A 35 22.77 14.20 -0.28
CA ARG A 35 23.18 13.02 0.49
C ARG A 35 24.65 12.76 0.22
N THR A 36 25.47 12.70 1.26
CA THR A 36 26.91 12.43 1.13
C THR A 36 27.29 11.26 2.05
N PRO A 37 27.76 10.13 1.50
CA PRO A 37 28.23 9.02 2.31
C PRO A 37 29.56 9.37 2.98
N GLY A 38 29.77 8.84 4.17
CA GLY A 38 30.99 8.97 4.95
C GLY A 38 31.18 7.76 5.86
N THR A 39 32.24 7.81 6.66
CA THR A 39 32.55 6.77 7.65
C THR A 39 33.05 7.43 8.92
N TRP A 40 32.58 6.95 10.07
CA TRP A 40 33.17 7.25 11.36
C TRP A 40 34.01 6.08 11.83
N THR A 41 35.26 6.34 12.18
CA THR A 41 36.19 5.30 12.63
C THR A 41 36.62 5.60 14.05
N LEU A 42 36.40 4.64 14.94
CA LEU A 42 36.91 4.64 16.31
C LEU A 42 38.08 3.67 16.38
N THR A 43 39.22 4.15 16.88
CA THR A 43 40.39 3.33 17.18
C THR A 43 40.78 3.53 18.63
N LEU A 44 41.04 2.44 19.36
CA LEU A 44 41.62 2.48 20.69
C LEU A 44 43.05 1.94 20.62
N ALA A 45 43.96 2.62 21.28
CA ALA A 45 45.35 2.19 21.40
C ALA A 45 45.77 2.16 22.88
N GLN A 46 46.42 1.07 23.28
CA GLN A 46 47.04 0.92 24.59
C GLN A 46 48.57 0.94 24.40
N ASN A 47 49.26 1.85 25.10
CA ASN A 47 50.72 2.02 25.00
C ASN A 47 51.23 2.15 23.54
N GLY A 48 50.46 2.85 22.69
CA GLY A 48 50.81 3.07 21.28
C GLY A 48 50.46 1.91 20.33
N LYS A 49 49.94 0.78 20.83
CA LYS A 49 49.47 -0.34 20.01
C LYS A 49 47.95 -0.31 19.88
N GLU A 50 47.43 -0.32 18.64
CA GLU A 50 45.99 -0.44 18.38
C GLU A 50 45.47 -1.77 18.93
N VAL A 51 44.47 -1.70 19.80
CA VAL A 51 43.81 -2.87 20.42
C VAL A 51 42.37 -3.04 19.92
N PHE A 52 41.79 -2.00 19.34
CA PHE A 52 40.44 -2.01 18.81
C PHE A 52 40.31 -1.03 17.64
N ARG A 53 39.54 -1.44 16.63
CA ARG A 53 39.12 -0.60 15.52
C ARG A 53 37.71 -0.99 15.13
N ASP A 54 36.86 0.02 14.98
CA ASP A 54 35.55 -0.13 14.39
C ASP A 54 35.30 1.04 13.43
N THR A 55 34.64 0.74 12.32
CA THR A 55 34.29 1.73 11.31
C THR A 55 32.81 1.59 11.00
N LYS A 56 32.04 2.64 11.30
CA LYS A 56 30.62 2.72 10.99
C LYS A 56 30.38 3.59 9.76
N PRO A 57 29.50 3.18 8.83
CA PRO A 57 29.05 4.07 7.77
C PRO A 57 28.24 5.23 8.38
N LEU A 58 28.41 6.43 7.85
CA LEU A 58 27.60 7.61 8.18
C LEU A 58 27.07 8.23 6.88
N THR A 59 25.98 8.98 7.00
CA THR A 59 25.47 9.80 5.90
C THR A 59 25.20 11.21 6.42
N VAL A 60 25.73 12.21 5.71
CA VAL A 60 25.35 13.61 5.92
C VAL A 60 24.23 13.96 4.96
N LEU A 61 23.10 14.42 5.51
CA LEU A 61 21.96 14.93 4.75
C LEU A 61 21.97 16.46 4.79
N ARG A 62 22.00 17.07 3.61
CA ARG A 62 21.80 18.52 3.48
C ARG A 62 20.34 18.81 3.20
N VAL A 63 19.63 19.24 4.24
CA VAL A 63 18.23 19.63 4.14
C VAL A 63 18.14 21.06 3.56
N ALA A 64 18.09 21.18 2.23
CA ALA A 64 17.82 22.45 1.57
C ALA A 64 16.30 22.69 1.50
N VAL A 65 15.80 23.63 2.29
CA VAL A 65 14.37 23.97 2.36
C VAL A 65 14.15 25.19 1.45
N PHE A 66 13.66 24.93 0.23
CA PHE A 66 13.25 25.90 -0.80
C PHE A 66 14.29 26.90 -1.36
N SER A 67 14.67 26.74 -2.63
CA SER A 67 14.79 27.91 -3.51
C SER A 67 13.40 28.24 -4.05
N PRO A 68 13.02 29.52 -4.25
CA PRO A 68 11.73 29.84 -4.85
C PRO A 68 11.61 29.17 -6.23
N PRO A 69 10.43 28.66 -6.62
CA PRO A 69 10.24 28.07 -7.93
C PRO A 69 10.49 29.13 -9.00
N ALA A 70 11.28 28.77 -10.02
CA ALA A 70 11.26 29.45 -11.31
C ALA A 70 9.79 29.51 -11.82
N PRO A 71 9.39 30.57 -12.54
CA PRO A 71 8.00 30.78 -12.91
C PRO A 71 7.40 29.56 -13.61
N PHE A 72 6.16 29.21 -13.23
CA PHE A 72 5.38 28.14 -13.83
C PHE A 72 5.29 28.32 -15.34
N GLY A 73 6.02 27.49 -16.08
CA GLY A 73 6.05 27.49 -17.54
C GLY A 73 7.31 26.82 -18.06
N GLY A 74 7.26 25.50 -18.23
CA GLY A 74 8.33 24.74 -18.86
C GLY A 74 8.41 23.32 -18.33
N ALA A 75 8.14 22.34 -19.19
CA ALA A 75 8.38 20.93 -18.91
C ALA A 75 9.82 20.72 -18.44
N LEU A 76 10.02 19.92 -17.38
CA LEU A 76 11.34 19.46 -16.98
C LEU A 76 11.97 18.68 -18.14
N PRO A 77 13.19 19.01 -18.60
CA PRO A 77 13.90 18.15 -19.54
C PRO A 77 14.30 16.86 -18.81
N VAL A 78 13.75 15.75 -19.29
CA VAL A 78 14.13 14.39 -18.90
C VAL A 78 15.48 14.08 -19.54
N GLY A 79 16.45 13.64 -18.72
CA GLY A 79 17.63 12.91 -19.17
C GLY A 79 18.96 13.63 -18.97
N ALA A 80 19.66 13.25 -17.90
CA ALA A 80 21.12 13.29 -17.88
C ALA A 80 21.62 12.08 -17.07
N ASN A 81 22.02 11.04 -17.80
CA ASN A 81 22.77 9.89 -17.28
C ASN A 81 24.10 10.37 -16.68
N LEU A 82 24.43 9.93 -15.47
CA LEU A 82 25.80 9.89 -15.00
C LEU A 82 26.18 8.41 -14.79
N PRO A 83 27.30 7.94 -15.40
CA PRO A 83 27.70 6.54 -15.30
C PRO A 83 28.25 6.23 -13.89
N LEU A 84 27.70 5.18 -13.27
CA LEU A 84 28.26 4.51 -12.11
C LEU A 84 29.25 3.47 -12.61
N ASP A 85 30.54 3.72 -12.45
CA ASP A 85 31.56 2.70 -12.64
C ASP A 85 32.68 2.79 -11.60
N ARG A 86 32.99 1.60 -11.06
CA ARG A 86 34.19 1.18 -10.33
C ARG A 86 34.35 1.60 -8.85
N ILE A 87 34.03 0.66 -7.97
CA ILE A 87 34.85 0.41 -6.78
C ILE A 87 35.14 -1.10 -6.71
N SER A 88 36.35 -1.48 -7.10
CA SER A 88 36.92 -2.81 -6.88
C SER A 88 38.19 -2.68 -6.02
N SER A 89 38.35 -3.65 -5.13
CA SER A 89 39.60 -4.20 -4.56
C SER A 89 40.52 -3.30 -3.72
N ALA A 90 40.77 -3.80 -2.50
CA ALA A 90 41.78 -3.38 -1.54
C ALA A 90 43.23 -3.50 -2.08
N GLY A 91 44.15 -2.70 -1.52
CA GLY A 91 45.59 -2.99 -1.64
C GLY A 91 46.56 -1.83 -1.35
N ARG A 92 47.17 -1.90 -0.16
CA ARG A 92 48.54 -1.48 0.21
C ARG A 92 48.92 0.01 0.39
N PHE A 93 49.73 0.16 1.44
CA PHE A 93 50.37 1.33 2.02
C PHE A 93 51.44 1.96 1.14
N ALA A 94 51.58 3.29 1.23
CA ALA A 94 52.88 3.97 1.28
C ALA A 94 52.74 5.37 1.93
N ARG A 95 53.72 5.69 2.77
CA ARG A 95 53.87 6.90 3.60
C ARG A 95 54.40 8.09 2.78
N GLY A 96 54.06 9.31 3.21
CA GLY A 96 54.70 10.56 2.76
C GLY A 96 54.12 11.76 3.51
N GLU A 97 54.87 12.26 4.49
CA GLU A 97 54.59 13.40 5.37
C GLU A 97 55.02 14.76 4.73
N PRO A 98 54.82 15.94 5.38
CA PRO A 98 54.30 17.15 4.73
C PRO A 98 55.24 18.38 4.75
N ALA A 99 54.80 19.50 4.15
CA ALA A 99 55.32 20.85 4.39
C ALA A 99 54.15 21.84 4.24
N SER A 100 53.64 22.46 5.31
CA SER A 100 54.11 23.68 5.99
C SER A 100 53.73 24.98 5.25
N GLY A 101 53.23 25.97 6.00
CA GLY A 101 53.01 27.34 5.49
C GLY A 101 51.74 28.00 6.02
N ALA A 102 51.80 28.49 7.25
CA ALA A 102 50.81 29.40 7.82
C ALA A 102 51.19 30.85 7.54
N THR A 103 50.22 31.72 7.25
CA THR A 103 50.24 33.11 7.74
C THR A 103 48.85 33.74 7.79
N LYS A 104 48.65 34.49 8.87
CA LYS A 104 47.46 35.21 9.30
C LYS A 104 47.31 36.53 8.53
N SER A 105 46.08 37.02 8.39
CA SER A 105 45.77 38.42 8.69
C SER A 105 44.28 38.62 8.97
N SER A 106 44.06 39.31 10.08
CA SER A 106 42.84 39.86 10.64
C SER A 106 42.31 41.04 9.84
N GLU A 107 41.00 41.28 9.86
CA GLU A 107 40.44 42.53 10.41
C GLU A 107 38.91 42.49 10.47
N ALA A 108 38.40 42.94 11.61
CA ALA A 108 37.00 43.18 11.90
C ALA A 108 36.68 44.65 11.62
N LEU A 109 35.53 44.92 11.00
CA LEU A 109 34.92 46.25 11.04
C LEU A 109 33.40 46.12 11.07
N ALA A 110 32.84 46.48 12.21
CA ALA A 110 31.43 46.79 12.39
C ALA A 110 31.33 48.30 12.56
N LEU A 111 30.48 48.98 11.78
CA LEU A 111 29.63 50.08 12.26
C LEU A 111 28.57 50.51 11.24
N ALA A 112 27.42 50.83 11.83
CA ALA A 112 26.12 51.18 11.31
C ALA A 112 26.03 52.25 10.19
N GLY A 113 24.98 52.12 9.38
CA GLY A 113 24.43 53.19 8.55
C GLY A 113 23.05 52.81 7.98
N LYS A 114 21.98 53.32 8.60
CA LYS A 114 20.59 53.21 8.13
C LYS A 114 20.44 53.94 6.79
N ALA A 115 19.90 53.27 5.77
CA ALA A 115 19.25 53.92 4.64
C ALA A 115 17.91 53.21 4.36
N ALA A 116 16.82 53.96 4.42
CA ALA A 116 15.48 53.49 4.11
C ALA A 116 15.34 53.24 2.59
N PRO A 117 14.65 52.18 2.13
CA PRO A 117 14.34 52.02 0.72
C PRO A 117 13.16 52.92 0.33
N PRO A 118 13.09 53.35 -0.95
CA PRO A 118 12.05 54.26 -1.41
C PRO A 118 10.69 53.56 -1.41
N LYS A 119 9.65 54.29 -0.97
CA LYS A 119 8.25 53.94 -1.21
C LYS A 119 7.96 54.11 -2.71
N GLY A 120 7.68 53.01 -3.40
CA GLY A 120 7.27 53.01 -4.80
C GLY A 120 6.35 51.83 -5.12
N ALA A 121 5.10 52.17 -5.46
CA ALA A 121 4.08 51.43 -6.22
C ALA A 121 3.71 50.00 -5.79
N GLY A 122 2.41 49.79 -5.55
CA GLY A 122 1.84 48.53 -5.08
C GLY A 122 2.05 47.36 -6.03
N GLY A 123 2.85 46.39 -5.60
CA GLY A 123 2.77 45.01 -6.06
C GLY A 123 1.90 44.22 -5.09
N GLU A 124 0.87 43.54 -5.59
CA GLU A 124 0.11 42.57 -4.82
C GLU A 124 1.07 41.64 -4.06
N LYS A 125 0.97 41.62 -2.72
CA LYS A 125 1.71 40.67 -1.88
C LYS A 125 1.38 39.26 -2.37
N LYS A 126 2.32 38.59 -3.04
CA LYS A 126 2.21 37.17 -3.42
C LYS A 126 1.70 36.38 -2.21
N ALA A 127 0.46 35.89 -2.28
CA ALA A 127 -0.17 35.16 -1.20
C ALA A 127 0.68 33.93 -0.84
N LYS A 128 0.99 33.76 0.45
CA LYS A 128 1.75 32.61 0.94
C LYS A 128 0.93 31.34 0.68
N GLN A 129 1.44 30.48 -0.21
CA GLN A 129 0.74 29.26 -0.65
C GLN A 129 0.78 28.11 0.36
N LEU A 130 1.69 28.16 1.35
CA LEU A 130 1.82 27.20 2.43
C LEU A 130 1.07 27.69 3.68
N CYS A 131 0.16 26.87 4.18
CA CYS A 131 -0.62 27.09 5.40
C CYS A 131 -0.18 26.10 6.48
N VAL A 132 -0.18 26.53 7.75
CA VAL A 132 0.28 25.71 8.87
C VAL A 132 -0.68 25.83 10.04
N PHE A 133 -1.34 24.73 10.39
CA PHE A 133 -2.07 24.57 11.64
C PHE A 133 -1.24 23.70 12.58
N ASP A 134 -0.52 24.34 13.52
CA ASP A 134 0.48 23.67 14.36
C ASP A 134 0.41 24.20 15.80
N PRO A 135 -0.57 23.77 16.62
CA PRO A 135 -0.70 24.25 17.99
C PRO A 135 0.57 24.05 18.84
N ARG A 136 1.38 23.02 18.55
CA ARG A 136 2.65 22.74 19.24
C ARG A 136 3.83 23.59 18.79
N GLY A 137 3.77 24.17 17.59
CA GLY A 137 4.75 25.14 17.08
C GLY A 137 6.04 24.56 16.48
N THR A 138 6.26 23.25 16.57
CA THR A 138 7.44 22.55 16.04
C THR A 138 7.69 22.80 14.55
N VAL A 139 6.64 22.74 13.72
CA VAL A 139 6.71 22.98 12.28
C VAL A 139 6.98 24.46 12.02
N ARG A 140 6.32 25.37 12.75
CA ARG A 140 6.55 26.82 12.59
C ARG A 140 7.99 27.22 12.90
N VAL A 141 8.59 26.65 13.94
CA VAL A 141 9.99 26.90 14.30
C VAL A 141 10.91 26.40 13.19
N PHE A 142 10.71 25.16 12.73
CA PHE A 142 11.47 24.59 11.63
C PHE A 142 11.40 25.45 10.36
N LEU A 143 10.20 25.83 9.91
CA LEU A 143 10.03 26.64 8.70
C LEU A 143 10.66 28.03 8.82
N ARG A 144 10.61 28.67 9.99
CA ARG A 144 11.28 29.96 10.24
C ARG A 144 12.79 29.84 10.20
N ALA A 145 13.35 28.82 10.84
CA ALA A 145 14.79 28.56 10.85
C ALA A 145 15.36 28.36 9.43
N HIS A 146 14.51 27.90 8.50
CA HIS A 146 14.88 27.69 7.10
C HIS A 146 14.27 28.73 6.14
N GLY A 147 13.87 29.91 6.64
CA GLY A 147 13.44 31.04 5.79
C GLY A 147 12.20 30.79 4.92
N THR A 148 11.36 29.81 5.25
CA THR A 148 10.20 29.44 4.44
C THR A 148 8.97 30.27 4.81
N PRO A 149 8.37 31.03 3.88
CA PRO A 149 7.18 31.81 4.16
C PRO A 149 5.94 30.91 4.28
N PHE A 150 5.20 31.06 5.38
CA PHE A 150 3.91 30.38 5.59
C PHE A 150 2.87 31.28 6.26
N THR A 151 1.60 30.88 6.13
CA THR A 151 0.45 31.45 6.84
C THR A 151 0.10 30.54 8.02
N SER A 152 0.19 31.07 9.25
CA SER A 152 -0.25 30.32 10.44
C SER A 152 -1.77 30.37 10.54
N LEU A 153 -2.39 29.22 10.82
CA LEU A 153 -3.82 29.11 11.08
C LEU A 153 -4.04 28.94 12.58
N ALA A 154 -5.02 29.65 13.14
CA ALA A 154 -5.46 29.48 14.53
C ALA A 154 -6.47 28.32 14.68
N SER A 155 -7.17 27.97 13.60
CA SER A 155 -8.19 26.92 13.59
C SER A 155 -8.34 26.34 12.18
N LEU A 156 -8.79 25.09 12.11
CA LEU A 156 -9.19 24.43 10.86
C LEU A 156 -10.56 24.91 10.35
N ALA A 157 -11.31 25.72 11.10
CA ALA A 157 -12.66 26.17 10.70
C ALA A 157 -12.65 27.10 9.49
N ALA A 158 -11.56 27.85 9.28
CA ALA A 158 -11.43 28.82 8.19
C ALA A 158 -10.17 28.51 7.37
N LEU A 159 -10.27 27.51 6.47
CA LEU A 159 -9.19 27.18 5.55
C LEU A 159 -9.15 28.20 4.39
N PRO A 160 -8.01 28.85 4.12
CA PRO A 160 -7.94 29.87 3.10
C PRO A 160 -8.06 29.27 1.69
N ALA A 161 -8.90 29.88 0.84
CA ALA A 161 -9.09 29.44 -0.54
C ALA A 161 -7.82 29.53 -1.40
N SER A 162 -6.95 30.50 -1.09
CA SER A 162 -5.66 30.76 -1.75
C SER A 162 -4.53 29.81 -1.33
N GLY A 163 -4.72 29.02 -0.27
CA GLY A 163 -3.75 28.02 0.15
C GLY A 163 -3.63 26.88 -0.88
N ARG A 164 -2.40 26.42 -1.12
CA ARG A 164 -2.10 25.25 -1.96
C ARG A 164 -1.72 24.03 -1.16
N VAL A 165 -0.97 24.22 -0.07
CA VAL A 165 -0.56 23.14 0.82
C VAL A 165 -0.88 23.52 2.26
N LEU A 166 -1.45 22.58 3.03
CA LEU A 166 -1.67 22.70 4.46
C LEU A 166 -0.80 21.67 5.19
N ILE A 167 -0.06 22.10 6.22
CA ILE A 167 0.56 21.20 7.20
C ILE A 167 -0.25 21.26 8.50
N VAL A 168 -0.71 20.11 8.95
CA VAL A 168 -1.28 19.87 10.27
C VAL A 168 -0.17 19.29 11.15
N GLY A 169 0.27 20.06 12.15
CA GLY A 169 1.34 19.70 13.06
C GLY A 169 0.97 18.54 14.00
N LYS A 170 1.95 18.08 14.78
CA LYS A 170 1.76 16.95 15.69
C LYS A 170 0.70 17.21 16.75
N ASP A 171 -0.11 16.21 17.07
CA ASP A 171 -1.17 16.28 18.09
C ASP A 171 -2.07 17.53 17.97
N ALA A 172 -2.36 17.94 16.74
CA ALA A 172 -3.16 19.12 16.44
C ALA A 172 -4.65 18.80 16.32
N LEU A 173 -5.02 17.56 15.99
CA LEU A 173 -6.41 17.16 15.76
C LEU A 173 -7.11 16.75 17.06
N SER A 174 -8.31 17.30 17.27
CA SER A 174 -9.26 16.76 18.25
C SER A 174 -9.90 15.47 17.74
N ALA A 175 -10.59 14.73 18.62
CA ALA A 175 -11.35 13.56 18.20
C ALA A 175 -12.47 13.88 17.18
N ALA A 176 -13.02 15.10 17.24
CA ALA A 176 -14.00 15.59 16.27
C ALA A 176 -13.35 15.90 14.91
N ASP A 177 -12.18 16.57 14.91
CA ASP A 177 -11.46 16.85 13.66
C ASP A 177 -11.01 15.56 12.96
N ALA A 178 -10.62 14.54 13.74
CA ALA A 178 -10.16 13.25 13.24
C ALA A 178 -11.19 12.52 12.35
N THR A 179 -12.48 12.77 12.56
CA THR A 179 -13.58 12.15 11.80
C THR A 179 -14.26 13.12 10.83
N SER A 180 -13.81 14.38 10.78
CA SER A 180 -14.42 15.42 9.98
C SER A 180 -13.93 15.40 8.53
N PRO A 181 -14.81 15.45 7.51
CA PRO A 181 -14.40 15.46 6.10
C PRO A 181 -13.70 16.75 5.66
N ARG A 182 -13.55 17.74 6.55
CA ARG A 182 -13.11 19.10 6.20
C ARG A 182 -11.77 19.14 5.45
N LEU A 183 -10.78 18.36 5.91
CA LEU A 183 -9.46 18.32 5.28
C LEU A 183 -9.53 17.67 3.89
N ALA A 184 -10.24 16.56 3.77
CA ALA A 184 -10.48 15.89 2.49
C ALA A 184 -11.24 16.78 1.50
N ALA A 185 -12.29 17.46 1.97
CA ALA A 185 -13.08 18.41 1.19
C ALA A 185 -12.21 19.55 0.64
N TRP A 186 -11.33 20.13 1.46
CA TRP A 186 -10.44 21.20 1.02
C TRP A 186 -9.41 20.74 -0.03
N ALA A 187 -8.91 19.49 0.12
CA ALA A 187 -8.01 18.86 -0.83
C ALA A 187 -8.65 18.68 -2.22
N THR A 188 -9.97 18.44 -2.30
CA THR A 188 -10.66 18.20 -3.59
C THR A 188 -10.44 19.24 -4.66
N GLY A 189 -10.16 20.50 -4.29
CA GLY A 189 -9.84 21.59 -5.22
C GLY A 189 -8.39 21.64 -5.70
N GLY A 190 -7.69 20.51 -5.79
CA GLY A 190 -6.31 20.45 -6.27
C GLY A 190 -5.27 20.89 -5.24
N ARG A 191 -5.54 20.68 -3.95
CA ARG A 191 -4.69 21.11 -2.82
C ARG A 191 -4.07 19.92 -2.11
N GLY A 192 -2.90 20.14 -1.52
CA GLY A 192 -2.20 19.15 -0.71
C GLY A 192 -2.43 19.35 0.78
N VAL A 193 -2.72 18.28 1.52
CA VAL A 193 -2.81 18.28 2.98
C VAL A 193 -1.80 17.29 3.54
N ILE A 194 -0.94 17.74 4.44
CA ILE A 194 0.04 16.91 5.14
C ILE A 194 -0.39 16.85 6.60
N VAL A 195 -0.67 15.66 7.12
CA VAL A 195 -1.03 15.45 8.52
C VAL A 195 0.08 14.67 9.20
N LEU A 196 0.78 15.33 10.11
CA LEU A 196 1.84 14.72 10.94
C LEU A 196 1.22 13.81 12.01
N GLU A 197 2.06 13.15 12.82
CA GLU A 197 1.62 12.18 13.82
C GLU A 197 0.58 12.75 14.80
N GLN A 198 -0.43 11.95 15.17
CA GLN A 198 -1.55 12.39 16.00
C GLN A 198 -1.89 11.35 17.07
N ARG A 199 -2.26 11.83 18.26
CA ARG A 199 -3.05 11.05 19.23
C ARG A 199 -4.44 10.68 18.72
N ASN A 200 -5.04 11.51 17.87
CA ASN A 200 -6.30 11.24 17.19
C ASN A 200 -6.06 11.19 15.66
N PRO A 201 -5.54 10.07 15.11
CA PRO A 201 -5.33 9.96 13.66
C PRO A 201 -6.63 10.13 12.88
N LEU A 202 -6.52 10.62 11.63
CA LEU A 202 -7.69 10.72 10.73
C LEU A 202 -8.31 9.34 10.55
N LYS A 203 -9.64 9.26 10.58
CA LYS A 203 -10.40 8.01 10.38
C LYS A 203 -11.78 8.28 9.83
N TYR A 204 -12.40 7.24 9.29
CA TYR A 204 -13.76 7.30 8.75
C TYR A 204 -13.88 8.40 7.69
N GLN A 205 -14.86 9.31 7.80
CA GLN A 205 -15.03 10.43 6.87
C GLN A 205 -13.88 11.47 6.89
N GLY A 206 -12.96 11.40 7.86
CA GLY A 206 -11.76 12.23 7.90
C GLY A 206 -10.84 12.07 6.69
N MET A 207 -10.92 10.94 6.00
CA MET A 207 -10.15 10.64 4.80
C MET A 207 -10.92 9.71 3.84
N PRO A 208 -10.79 9.88 2.51
CA PRO A 208 -11.47 9.03 1.54
C PRO A 208 -10.72 7.70 1.30
N ALA A 209 -10.30 7.02 2.36
CA ALA A 209 -9.57 5.75 2.31
C ALA A 209 -10.09 4.74 3.35
N ALA A 210 -10.11 3.46 2.99
CA ALA A 210 -10.48 2.36 3.88
C ALA A 210 -9.24 1.86 4.63
N MET A 211 -8.94 2.52 5.73
CA MET A 211 -7.83 2.21 6.65
C MET A 211 -8.15 2.77 8.04
N GLU A 212 -7.73 2.05 9.09
CA GLU A 212 -7.99 2.41 10.48
C GLU A 212 -6.67 2.56 11.25
N PRO A 213 -6.55 3.50 12.19
CA PRO A 213 -5.38 3.57 13.05
C PRO A 213 -5.32 2.36 13.99
N ALA A 214 -4.14 1.74 14.11
CA ALA A 214 -3.88 0.71 15.10
C ALA A 214 -3.43 1.33 16.43
N GLU A 215 -3.40 0.53 17.49
CA GLU A 215 -2.75 0.88 18.77
C GLU A 215 -1.38 0.18 18.82
N ASN A 216 -0.37 0.80 18.21
CA ASN A 216 0.97 0.23 18.09
C ASN A 216 2.05 1.30 18.17
N GLU A 217 3.28 0.87 18.48
CA GLU A 217 4.49 1.67 18.31
C GLU A 217 5.62 0.77 17.82
N GLY A 218 6.58 1.36 17.12
CA GLY A 218 7.71 0.60 16.61
C GLY A 218 8.89 1.46 16.17
N ARG A 219 9.97 0.78 15.79
CA ARG A 219 11.30 1.36 15.58
C ARG A 219 11.84 1.19 14.16
N VAL A 220 11.15 0.41 13.33
CA VAL A 220 11.62 0.03 11.99
C VAL A 220 10.48 0.19 10.99
N GLY A 221 10.81 0.71 9.81
CA GLY A 221 9.91 0.79 8.67
C GLY A 221 10.64 0.59 7.35
N PHE A 222 9.89 0.21 6.33
CA PHE A 222 10.41 -0.08 5.00
C PHE A 222 9.59 0.66 3.95
N ARG A 223 10.23 1.21 2.92
CA ARG A 223 9.54 1.88 1.83
C ARG A 223 8.85 0.85 0.95
N GLU A 224 7.68 1.21 0.43
CA GLU A 224 6.94 0.40 -0.54
C GLU A 224 7.31 0.76 -1.99
N ASP A 225 7.83 1.96 -2.21
CA ASP A 225 8.22 2.48 -3.53
C ASP A 225 9.41 3.43 -3.39
N ASP A 226 10.61 2.91 -3.68
CA ASP A 226 11.87 3.67 -3.63
C ASP A 226 11.91 4.88 -4.57
N SER A 227 11.10 4.86 -5.64
CA SER A 227 11.07 5.93 -6.63
C SER A 227 10.13 7.08 -6.26
N HIS A 228 9.32 6.88 -5.21
CA HIS A 228 8.32 7.85 -4.81
C HIS A 228 8.96 9.18 -4.35
N PRO A 229 8.46 10.36 -4.80
CA PRO A 229 9.05 11.65 -4.45
C PRO A 229 9.17 11.93 -2.95
N ALA A 230 8.30 11.33 -2.12
CA ALA A 230 8.38 11.42 -0.66
C ALA A 230 9.72 10.91 -0.10
N PHE A 231 10.37 9.96 -0.78
CA PHE A 231 11.61 9.32 -0.33
C PHE A 231 12.86 9.81 -1.07
N GLN A 232 12.78 10.93 -1.80
CA GLN A 232 13.94 11.48 -2.48
C GLN A 232 15.11 11.69 -1.50
N ASN A 233 16.28 11.13 -1.83
CA ASN A 233 17.50 11.11 -1.01
C ASN A 233 17.42 10.32 0.31
N LEU A 234 16.35 9.56 0.51
CA LEU A 234 16.18 8.65 1.65
C LEU A 234 16.30 7.18 1.19
N THR A 235 16.65 6.32 2.12
CA THR A 235 16.86 4.88 1.99
C THR A 235 16.16 4.16 3.15
N ASP A 236 15.98 2.84 3.08
CA ASP A 236 15.34 2.11 4.18
C ASP A 236 16.14 2.16 5.48
N ALA A 237 17.46 2.27 5.39
CA ALA A 237 18.33 2.47 6.55
C ALA A 237 18.02 3.77 7.32
N ASP A 238 17.42 4.77 6.66
CA ASP A 238 17.03 6.02 7.32
C ASP A 238 15.71 5.88 8.12
N PHE A 239 14.99 4.76 7.97
CA PHE A 239 13.77 4.42 8.71
C PHE A 239 14.01 3.36 9.77
N PHE A 240 15.22 3.34 10.34
CA PHE A 240 15.59 2.54 11.49
C PHE A 240 15.92 3.49 12.65
N THR A 241 15.13 3.43 13.73
CA THR A 241 15.23 4.22 14.97
C THR A 241 15.45 5.72 14.79
N TRP A 242 14.44 6.53 15.12
CA TRP A 242 14.59 7.98 15.14
C TRP A 242 14.96 8.44 16.57
N GLY A 243 16.09 9.15 16.68
CA GLY A 243 16.77 9.45 17.95
C GLY A 243 15.90 10.10 19.03
N GLY A 244 16.40 10.03 20.27
CA GLY A 244 15.70 10.35 21.52
C GLY A 244 15.83 9.18 22.50
N GLU A 245 15.43 9.34 23.77
CA GLU A 245 15.63 8.31 24.81
C GLU A 245 14.97 6.96 24.51
N ARG A 246 13.95 6.91 23.64
CA ARG A 246 13.15 5.70 23.37
C ARG A 246 13.32 5.11 21.96
N GLU A 247 14.02 5.82 21.07
CA GLU A 247 14.32 5.39 19.69
C GLU A 247 13.09 4.99 18.84
N ILE A 248 11.93 5.62 19.09
CA ILE A 248 10.67 5.28 18.43
C ILE A 248 10.59 5.94 17.06
N LEU A 249 10.16 5.18 16.05
CA LEU A 249 9.96 5.65 14.68
C LEU A 249 8.52 6.12 14.44
N TYR A 250 7.53 5.38 14.93
CA TYR A 250 6.11 5.66 14.71
C TYR A 250 5.24 5.26 15.90
N ARG A 251 4.03 5.83 15.97
CA ARG A 251 2.94 5.42 16.87
C ARG A 251 1.60 5.48 16.16
N ASN A 252 0.68 4.58 16.48
CA ASN A 252 -0.66 4.53 15.89
C ASN A 252 -0.68 4.40 14.37
N ALA A 253 0.24 3.63 13.79
CA ALA A 253 0.28 3.40 12.34
C ALA A 253 -1.05 2.80 11.85
N TYR A 254 -1.41 3.11 10.62
CA TYR A 254 -2.68 2.65 10.07
C TYR A 254 -2.60 1.19 9.62
N GLU A 255 -3.67 0.41 9.72
CA GLU A 255 -3.83 -0.80 8.90
C GLU A 255 -3.64 -0.42 7.41
N LYS A 256 -3.06 -1.31 6.61
CA LYS A 256 -2.81 -1.01 5.18
C LYS A 256 -4.12 -0.67 4.43
N PRO A 257 -4.10 0.34 3.55
CA PRO A 257 -5.31 0.78 2.85
C PRO A 257 -5.79 -0.27 1.85
N THR A 258 -7.02 -0.74 2.07
CA THR A 258 -7.71 -1.66 1.16
C THR A 258 -8.41 -0.95 0.00
N ARG A 259 -8.71 0.35 0.17
CA ARG A 259 -9.32 1.22 -0.85
C ARG A 259 -8.92 2.69 -0.63
N GLY A 260 -8.87 3.48 -1.70
CA GLY A 260 -8.80 4.95 -1.63
C GLY A 260 -7.45 5.54 -1.18
N GLY A 261 -6.51 4.71 -0.72
CA GLY A 261 -5.15 5.14 -0.39
C GLY A 261 -4.09 4.15 -0.88
N LYS A 262 -2.83 4.60 -0.85
CA LYS A 262 -1.61 3.84 -1.17
C LYS A 262 -0.67 3.90 0.03
N SER A 263 -0.19 2.74 0.49
CA SER A 263 0.86 2.72 1.51
C SER A 263 2.19 3.13 0.88
N LEU A 264 2.91 4.05 1.53
CA LEU A 264 4.23 4.52 1.09
C LEU A 264 5.34 3.96 1.99
N LEU A 265 5.10 3.86 3.30
CA LEU A 265 6.03 3.25 4.26
C LEU A 265 5.28 2.24 5.15
N GLN A 266 5.67 0.97 5.05
CA GLN A 266 5.10 -0.14 5.79
C GLN A 266 5.87 -0.42 7.09
N VAL A 267 5.14 -0.81 8.14
CA VAL A 267 5.67 -1.01 9.50
C VAL A 267 4.92 -2.13 10.23
N ASP A 268 5.36 -2.39 11.46
CA ASP A 268 4.76 -3.30 12.44
C ASP A 268 4.84 -4.79 12.07
N LYS A 269 4.24 -5.64 12.91
CA LYS A 269 4.20 -7.09 12.76
C LYS A 269 3.74 -7.47 11.35
N ARG A 270 4.56 -8.29 10.69
CA ARG A 270 4.32 -8.81 9.33
C ARG A 270 4.10 -7.72 8.27
N LEU A 271 4.54 -6.48 8.53
CA LEU A 271 4.36 -5.33 7.64
C LEU A 271 2.88 -5.09 7.30
N GLY A 272 1.98 -5.34 8.27
CA GLY A 272 0.54 -5.20 8.11
C GLY A 272 0.03 -3.75 8.22
N SER A 273 0.89 -2.83 8.66
CA SER A 273 0.55 -1.43 8.88
C SER A 273 1.33 -0.48 7.97
N SER A 274 0.83 0.75 7.85
CA SER A 274 1.35 1.84 7.05
C SER A 274 1.58 3.07 7.94
N ALA A 275 2.84 3.44 8.15
CA ALA A 275 3.19 4.65 8.91
C ALA A 275 3.16 5.93 8.05
N LEU A 276 3.21 5.80 6.72
CA LEU A 276 3.00 6.90 5.79
C LEU A 276 2.11 6.41 4.65
N ALA A 277 1.01 7.12 4.39
CA ALA A 277 0.08 6.81 3.30
C ALA A 277 -0.26 8.05 2.48
N GLU A 278 -0.49 7.81 1.20
CA GLU A 278 -1.03 8.75 0.23
C GLU A 278 -2.51 8.44 -0.01
N ILE A 279 -3.35 9.48 -0.01
CA ILE A 279 -4.80 9.35 -0.17
C ILE A 279 -5.26 10.42 -1.16
N PRO A 280 -5.53 10.06 -2.43
CA PRO A 280 -6.13 10.97 -3.39
C PRO A 280 -7.49 11.49 -2.90
N ALA A 281 -7.74 12.78 -3.08
CA ALA A 281 -9.02 13.40 -2.75
C ALA A 281 -9.40 14.41 -3.83
N GLY A 282 -10.33 14.04 -4.70
CA GLY A 282 -10.68 14.83 -5.89
C GLY A 282 -9.43 15.13 -6.74
N GLU A 283 -9.17 16.41 -6.99
CA GLU A 283 -7.96 16.81 -7.71
C GLU A 283 -6.70 16.95 -6.83
N GLY A 284 -6.83 16.80 -5.51
CA GLY A 284 -5.74 16.94 -4.55
C GLY A 284 -5.38 15.65 -3.83
N ILE A 285 -4.69 15.82 -2.69
CA ILE A 285 -4.06 14.71 -1.97
C ILE A 285 -4.00 14.98 -0.46
N LEU A 286 -4.18 13.92 0.33
CA LEU A 286 -3.77 13.86 1.72
C LEU A 286 -2.54 12.96 1.83
N LEU A 287 -1.53 13.45 2.53
CA LEU A 287 -0.34 12.70 2.97
C LEU A 287 -0.44 12.56 4.48
N VAL A 288 -0.84 11.40 4.95
CA VAL A 288 -1.02 11.12 6.39
C VAL A 288 0.16 10.31 6.90
N THR A 289 0.81 10.79 7.95
CA THR A 289 1.95 10.12 8.57
C THR A 289 1.75 9.94 10.08
N GLN A 290 2.23 8.82 10.57
CA GLN A 290 2.32 8.44 11.97
C GLN A 290 3.78 8.18 12.39
N LEU A 291 4.72 8.44 11.47
CA LEU A 291 6.13 8.64 11.81
C LEU A 291 6.26 9.87 12.71
N LEU A 292 7.16 9.82 13.69
CA LEU A 292 7.39 10.88 14.68
C LEU A 292 8.13 12.10 14.09
N VAL A 293 7.63 12.62 12.98
CA VAL A 293 8.23 13.73 12.21
C VAL A 293 8.19 15.01 13.03
N GLY A 294 7.03 15.39 13.55
CA GLY A 294 6.87 16.61 14.32
C GLY A 294 7.61 16.57 15.66
N GLU A 295 7.64 15.42 16.33
CA GLU A 295 8.35 15.20 17.60
C GLU A 295 9.87 15.32 17.43
N THR A 296 10.42 14.84 16.32
CA THR A 296 11.88 14.80 16.09
C THR A 296 12.40 15.87 15.14
N LEU A 297 11.55 16.79 14.66
CA LEU A 297 11.87 17.75 13.60
C LEU A 297 13.05 18.68 13.93
N ASN A 298 13.26 18.97 15.22
CA ASN A 298 14.34 19.85 15.68
C ASN A 298 15.72 19.19 15.66
N GLN A 299 15.80 17.85 15.62
CA GLN A 299 17.04 17.11 15.83
C GLN A 299 17.33 16.05 14.74
N ASN A 300 16.30 15.53 14.07
CA ASN A 300 16.44 14.41 13.15
C ASN A 300 16.45 14.90 11.68
N PRO A 301 17.58 14.81 10.97
CA PRO A 301 17.67 15.26 9.59
C PRO A 301 16.83 14.43 8.60
N VAL A 302 16.54 13.17 8.91
CA VAL A 302 15.64 12.33 8.11
C VAL A 302 14.20 12.85 8.21
N ALA A 303 13.74 13.15 9.42
CA ALA A 303 12.41 13.74 9.64
C ALA A 303 12.26 15.08 8.90
N GLN A 304 13.31 15.93 8.95
CA GLN A 304 13.36 17.19 8.23
C GLN A 304 13.31 16.98 6.71
N GLN A 305 14.14 16.08 6.16
CA GLN A 305 14.16 15.78 4.73
C GLN A 305 12.82 15.20 4.25
N LEU A 306 12.21 14.31 5.03
CA LEU A 306 10.90 13.73 4.72
C LEU A 306 9.84 14.83 4.67
N LEU A 307 9.76 15.72 5.67
CA LEU A 307 8.79 16.82 5.66
C LEU A 307 8.95 17.69 4.39
N VAL A 308 10.18 18.02 4.02
CA VAL A 308 10.46 18.80 2.80
C VAL A 308 9.99 18.08 1.55
N ASN A 309 10.25 16.77 1.44
CA ASN A 309 9.80 15.96 0.32
C ASN A 309 8.27 15.91 0.24
N LEU A 310 7.58 15.73 1.37
CA LEU A 310 6.12 15.74 1.44
C LEU A 310 5.54 17.08 0.99
N VAL A 311 6.11 18.20 1.42
CA VAL A 311 5.65 19.54 0.98
C VAL A 311 5.86 19.75 -0.52
N ARG A 312 7.02 19.37 -1.06
CA ARG A 312 7.30 19.46 -2.50
C ARG A 312 6.33 18.61 -3.31
N TYR A 313 6.15 17.38 -2.88
CA TYR A 313 5.25 16.45 -3.54
C TYR A 313 3.80 16.93 -3.48
N ALA A 314 3.30 17.33 -2.31
CA ALA A 314 1.96 17.88 -2.14
C ALA A 314 1.71 19.14 -3.02
N ALA A 315 2.71 20.00 -3.20
CA ALA A 315 2.61 21.18 -4.06
C ALA A 315 2.61 20.84 -5.57
N ALA A 316 3.39 19.83 -5.96
CA ALA A 316 3.54 19.38 -7.34
C ALA A 316 2.47 18.36 -7.77
N TYR A 317 1.75 17.77 -6.81
CA TYR A 317 0.82 16.67 -7.05
C TYR A 317 -0.22 17.03 -8.12
N ARG A 318 -0.34 16.16 -9.11
CA ARG A 318 -1.41 16.18 -10.09
C ARG A 318 -1.95 14.76 -10.16
N PRO A 319 -3.25 14.55 -9.96
CA PRO A 319 -3.83 13.22 -10.06
C PRO A 319 -3.68 12.75 -11.50
N VAL A 320 -3.16 11.55 -11.66
CA VAL A 320 -3.25 10.81 -12.92
C VAL A 320 -4.39 9.84 -12.73
N VAL A 321 -5.36 9.84 -13.66
CA VAL A 321 -6.40 8.82 -13.71
C VAL A 321 -6.41 8.26 -15.12
N ARG A 322 -6.10 6.97 -15.23
CA ARG A 322 -6.04 6.30 -16.51
C ARG A 322 -7.36 5.60 -16.79
N PRO A 323 -8.01 5.90 -17.92
CA PRO A 323 -9.23 5.22 -18.32
C PRO A 323 -8.91 3.76 -18.65
N VAL A 324 -9.76 2.84 -18.20
CA VAL A 324 -9.61 1.41 -18.42
C VAL A 324 -10.50 0.95 -19.57
N THR A 325 -9.93 0.23 -20.51
CA THR A 325 -10.67 -0.50 -21.57
C THR A 325 -10.39 -1.99 -21.43
N VAL A 326 -11.41 -2.81 -21.70
CA VAL A 326 -11.34 -4.26 -21.49
C VAL A 326 -11.63 -4.99 -22.80
N ALA A 327 -10.68 -5.79 -23.26
CA ALA A 327 -10.85 -6.74 -24.37
C ALA A 327 -10.84 -8.16 -23.81
N ALA A 328 -11.99 -8.59 -23.31
CA ALA A 328 -12.26 -9.93 -22.78
C ALA A 328 -13.71 -10.31 -23.10
N SER A 329 -14.02 -11.61 -23.15
CA SER A 329 -15.42 -12.04 -23.28
C SER A 329 -16.24 -11.55 -22.09
N ALA A 330 -17.51 -11.18 -22.29
CA ALA A 330 -18.43 -10.80 -21.21
C ALA A 330 -18.62 -11.94 -20.19
N GLU A 331 -18.49 -13.19 -20.64
CA GLU A 331 -18.62 -14.40 -19.82
C GLU A 331 -17.29 -14.87 -19.22
N SER A 332 -16.17 -14.20 -19.53
CA SER A 332 -14.86 -14.58 -18.98
C SER A 332 -14.78 -14.34 -17.47
N LYS A 333 -13.99 -15.15 -16.76
CA LYS A 333 -13.71 -14.96 -15.33
C LYS A 333 -13.07 -13.60 -15.05
N LEU A 334 -12.23 -13.12 -15.97
CA LEU A 334 -11.59 -11.81 -15.89
C LEU A 334 -12.64 -10.67 -15.85
N SER A 335 -13.63 -10.70 -16.74
CA SER A 335 -14.73 -9.71 -16.76
C SER A 335 -15.55 -9.73 -15.46
N GLY A 336 -15.85 -10.94 -14.94
CA GLY A 336 -16.52 -11.10 -13.65
C GLY A 336 -15.71 -10.51 -12.49
N VAL A 337 -14.40 -10.74 -12.47
CA VAL A 337 -13.50 -10.18 -11.45
C VAL A 337 -13.37 -8.66 -11.55
N LEU A 338 -13.21 -8.09 -12.75
CA LEU A 338 -13.16 -6.64 -12.94
C LEU A 338 -14.43 -5.95 -12.44
N SER A 339 -15.59 -6.60 -12.65
CA SER A 339 -16.87 -6.16 -12.11
C SER A 339 -16.91 -6.25 -10.58
N ALA A 340 -16.43 -7.36 -10.00
CA ALA A 340 -16.38 -7.55 -8.54
C ALA A 340 -15.41 -6.58 -7.84
N VAL A 341 -14.31 -6.22 -8.49
CA VAL A 341 -13.34 -5.22 -7.99
C VAL A 341 -13.92 -3.79 -8.09
N GLY A 342 -14.87 -3.54 -8.99
CA GLY A 342 -15.49 -2.23 -9.17
C GLY A 342 -14.57 -1.23 -9.88
N VAL A 343 -13.79 -1.69 -10.85
CA VAL A 343 -12.98 -0.83 -11.72
C VAL A 343 -13.90 -0.14 -12.73
N ALA A 344 -13.83 1.18 -12.85
CA ALA A 344 -14.54 1.89 -13.92
C ALA A 344 -13.89 1.58 -15.27
N HIS A 345 -14.62 0.89 -16.16
CA HIS A 345 -14.06 0.44 -17.44
C HIS A 345 -15.08 0.48 -18.58
N GLN A 346 -14.55 0.49 -19.81
CA GLN A 346 -15.33 0.37 -21.04
C GLN A 346 -14.99 -0.95 -21.75
N ALA A 347 -16.00 -1.68 -22.20
CA ALA A 347 -15.78 -2.87 -23.02
C ALA A 347 -15.28 -2.46 -24.43
N ALA A 348 -14.31 -3.21 -24.95
CA ALA A 348 -13.77 -3.06 -26.29
C ALA A 348 -14.00 -4.36 -27.08
N GLY A 349 -14.49 -4.24 -28.31
CA GLY A 349 -14.74 -5.39 -29.20
C GLY A 349 -13.47 -6.04 -29.79
N GLY A 350 -12.36 -6.06 -29.04
CA GLY A 350 -11.09 -6.67 -29.44
C GLY A 350 -9.86 -5.89 -28.95
N PRO A 351 -8.68 -6.53 -28.96
CA PRO A 351 -7.47 -5.99 -28.32
C PRO A 351 -6.98 -4.71 -28.98
N LEU A 352 -7.07 -4.57 -30.32
CA LEU A 352 -6.66 -3.33 -31.00
C LEU A 352 -7.59 -2.14 -30.69
N LYS A 353 -8.88 -2.39 -30.46
CA LYS A 353 -9.82 -1.33 -30.06
C LYS A 353 -9.56 -0.89 -28.62
N ALA A 354 -9.13 -1.79 -27.74
CA ALA A 354 -8.69 -1.43 -26.38
C ALA A 354 -7.48 -0.47 -26.39
N LEU A 355 -6.59 -0.59 -27.38
CA LEU A 355 -5.45 0.33 -27.53
C LEU A 355 -5.80 1.71 -28.11
N ALA A 356 -7.07 1.97 -28.48
CA ALA A 356 -7.45 3.21 -29.15
C ALA A 356 -7.35 4.45 -28.23
N ARG A 357 -7.44 4.26 -26.91
CA ARG A 357 -7.44 5.36 -25.94
C ARG A 357 -6.01 5.67 -25.47
N THR A 358 -5.46 6.78 -25.94
CA THR A 358 -4.10 7.22 -25.58
C THR A 358 -3.90 7.36 -24.07
N GLY A 359 -2.74 6.92 -23.57
CA GLY A 359 -2.38 7.00 -22.14
C GLY A 359 -3.23 6.15 -21.18
N GLY A 360 -4.19 5.36 -21.69
CA GLY A 360 -5.08 4.51 -20.88
C GLY A 360 -4.49 3.17 -20.45
N ILE A 361 -5.32 2.35 -19.82
CA ILE A 361 -5.03 0.95 -19.49
C ILE A 361 -5.90 0.06 -20.36
N ALA A 362 -5.29 -0.88 -21.07
CA ALA A 362 -5.97 -1.93 -21.81
C ALA A 362 -5.81 -3.26 -21.05
N VAL A 363 -6.89 -3.74 -20.45
CA VAL A 363 -6.93 -5.09 -19.84
C VAL A 363 -7.37 -6.08 -20.91
N ILE A 364 -6.51 -7.04 -21.23
CA ILE A 364 -6.69 -7.94 -22.38
C ILE A 364 -6.57 -9.38 -21.91
N GLU A 365 -7.57 -10.20 -22.27
CA GLU A 365 -7.48 -11.64 -22.12
C GLU A 365 -6.44 -12.19 -23.10
N ALA A 366 -5.40 -12.84 -22.58
CA ALA A 366 -4.22 -13.25 -23.33
C ALA A 366 -4.44 -14.56 -24.11
N THR A 367 -5.58 -14.65 -24.81
CA THR A 367 -5.88 -15.78 -25.69
C THR A 367 -4.91 -15.81 -26.88
N PRO A 368 -4.63 -16.99 -27.46
CA PRO A 368 -3.77 -17.08 -28.66
C PRO A 368 -4.24 -16.17 -29.80
N ALA A 369 -5.56 -16.04 -30.00
CA ALA A 369 -6.12 -15.15 -31.03
C ALA A 369 -5.83 -13.67 -30.77
N ASN A 370 -6.01 -13.20 -29.53
CA ASN A 370 -5.74 -11.81 -29.17
C ASN A 370 -4.26 -11.47 -29.27
N LEU A 371 -3.39 -12.37 -28.78
CA LEU A 371 -1.94 -12.21 -28.83
C LEU A 371 -1.44 -12.18 -30.27
N LYS A 372 -1.89 -13.10 -31.13
CA LYS A 372 -1.56 -13.12 -32.56
C LYS A 372 -1.92 -11.79 -33.25
N LEU A 373 -3.10 -11.25 -32.96
CA LEU A 373 -3.53 -9.98 -33.53
C LEU A 373 -2.65 -8.79 -33.08
N LEU A 374 -2.25 -8.75 -31.81
CA LEU A 374 -1.33 -7.74 -31.28
C LEU A 374 0.09 -7.89 -31.84
N ALA A 375 0.60 -9.12 -31.91
CA ALA A 375 1.93 -9.43 -32.45
C ALA A 375 2.06 -9.14 -33.96
N ALA A 376 0.95 -9.20 -34.70
CA ALA A 376 0.86 -8.74 -36.09
C ALA A 376 0.80 -7.20 -36.22
N ASN A 377 0.50 -6.48 -35.13
CA ASN A 377 0.28 -5.02 -35.11
C ASN A 377 1.19 -4.29 -34.10
N LEU A 378 2.44 -4.75 -33.94
CA LEU A 378 3.41 -4.16 -33.01
C LEU A 378 3.60 -2.63 -33.14
N PRO A 379 3.53 -2.00 -34.32
CA PRO A 379 3.59 -0.54 -34.42
C PRO A 379 2.49 0.17 -33.60
N LYS A 380 1.26 -0.38 -33.57
CA LYS A 380 0.16 0.15 -32.76
C LYS A 380 0.41 -0.06 -31.27
N VAL A 381 0.94 -1.22 -30.88
CA VAL A 381 1.33 -1.51 -29.49
C VAL A 381 2.40 -0.52 -29.01
N LYS A 382 3.43 -0.29 -29.83
CA LYS A 382 4.51 0.67 -29.54
C LYS A 382 3.97 2.11 -29.43
N ALA A 383 3.09 2.52 -30.35
CA ALA A 383 2.46 3.85 -30.31
C ALA A 383 1.61 4.04 -29.04
N PHE A 384 0.86 3.01 -28.64
CA PHE A 384 0.08 3.03 -27.40
C PHE A 384 0.99 3.24 -26.18
N HIS A 385 2.08 2.48 -26.05
CA HIS A 385 3.04 2.68 -24.96
C HIS A 385 3.75 4.04 -25.01
N ALA A 386 4.08 4.54 -26.19
CA ALA A 386 4.67 5.88 -26.36
C ALA A 386 3.72 7.00 -25.89
N SER A 387 2.40 6.79 -26.00
CA SER A 387 1.38 7.69 -25.44
C SER A 387 1.22 7.56 -23.91
N GLY A 388 2.01 6.70 -23.26
CA GLY A 388 1.92 6.37 -21.84
C GLY A 388 0.98 5.20 -21.52
N GLY A 389 0.48 4.48 -22.52
CA GLY A 389 -0.51 3.42 -22.33
C GLY A 389 0.05 2.13 -21.72
N TRP A 390 -0.76 1.48 -20.88
CA TRP A 390 -0.43 0.22 -20.22
C TRP A 390 -1.29 -0.94 -20.69
N ILE A 391 -0.70 -2.11 -20.94
CA ILE A 391 -1.44 -3.33 -21.25
C ILE A 391 -1.36 -4.27 -20.04
N VAL A 392 -2.48 -4.79 -19.57
CA VAL A 392 -2.53 -5.82 -18.52
C VAL A 392 -3.06 -7.11 -19.15
N PHE A 393 -2.22 -8.14 -19.20
CA PHE A 393 -2.58 -9.47 -19.71
C PHE A 393 -3.00 -10.41 -18.57
N ASN A 394 -4.05 -11.20 -18.79
CA ASN A 394 -4.44 -12.31 -17.92
C ASN A 394 -4.85 -13.52 -18.78
N GLY A 395 -4.52 -14.74 -18.34
CA GLY A 395 -4.87 -15.97 -19.04
C GLY A 395 -3.87 -16.39 -20.11
N LEU A 396 -2.57 -16.09 -19.93
CA LEU A 396 -1.52 -16.54 -20.84
C LEU A 396 -1.32 -18.05 -20.69
N THR A 397 -1.32 -18.76 -21.81
CA THR A 397 -1.07 -20.20 -21.93
C THR A 397 0.13 -20.48 -22.84
N PRO A 398 0.67 -21.71 -22.86
CA PRO A 398 1.75 -22.09 -23.76
C PRO A 398 1.44 -21.83 -25.24
N ASP A 399 0.19 -22.02 -25.67
CA ASP A 399 -0.23 -21.81 -27.06
C ASP A 399 -0.11 -20.34 -27.52
N GLY A 400 -0.21 -19.40 -26.59
CA GLY A 400 -0.04 -17.96 -26.86
C GLY A 400 1.40 -17.44 -26.68
N LEU A 401 2.32 -18.26 -26.15
CA LEU A 401 3.63 -17.80 -25.69
C LEU A 401 4.46 -17.16 -26.81
N ALA A 402 4.47 -17.73 -28.02
CA ALA A 402 5.29 -17.23 -29.12
C ALA A 402 4.92 -15.79 -29.50
N ASP A 403 3.62 -15.49 -29.61
CA ASP A 403 3.13 -14.14 -29.91
C ASP A 403 3.31 -13.19 -28.73
N TYR A 404 3.09 -13.68 -27.50
CA TYR A 404 3.39 -12.93 -26.28
C TYR A 404 4.86 -12.50 -26.23
N ASN A 405 5.80 -13.42 -26.47
CA ASN A 405 7.24 -13.17 -26.48
C ASN A 405 7.61 -12.08 -27.50
N ARG A 406 6.99 -12.08 -28.68
CA ARG A 406 7.15 -11.01 -29.68
C ARG A 406 6.65 -9.65 -29.20
N ILE A 407 5.54 -9.61 -28.47
CA ILE A 407 4.95 -8.37 -27.93
C ILE A 407 5.82 -7.79 -26.83
N VAL A 408 6.21 -8.62 -25.84
CA VAL A 408 7.03 -8.16 -24.71
C VAL A 408 8.50 -7.99 -25.09
N GLY A 409 8.94 -8.58 -26.21
CA GLY A 409 10.32 -8.50 -26.69
C GLY A 409 11.29 -9.36 -25.88
N VAL A 410 10.78 -10.40 -25.23
CA VAL A 410 11.54 -11.34 -24.40
C VAL A 410 11.12 -12.74 -24.80
N ASP A 411 12.10 -13.58 -25.10
CA ASP A 411 11.83 -14.99 -25.36
C ASP A 411 11.74 -15.73 -24.02
N HIS A 412 10.54 -15.82 -23.46
CA HIS A 412 10.27 -16.53 -22.21
C HIS A 412 10.08 -18.05 -22.42
N MET A 413 10.44 -18.82 -21.40
CA MET A 413 9.91 -20.15 -21.15
C MET A 413 8.64 -20.03 -20.30
N ILE A 414 7.73 -21.00 -20.42
CA ILE A 414 6.47 -21.04 -19.67
C ILE A 414 6.22 -22.45 -19.14
N ARG A 415 5.64 -22.56 -17.95
CA ARG A 415 5.16 -23.82 -17.37
C ARG A 415 3.91 -23.61 -16.52
N PRO A 416 3.13 -24.67 -16.24
CA PRO A 416 2.07 -24.59 -15.25
C PRO A 416 2.61 -24.10 -13.90
N PHE A 417 1.79 -23.35 -13.17
CA PHE A 417 2.06 -23.13 -11.76
C PHE A 417 1.89 -24.44 -10.98
N ARG A 418 2.62 -24.55 -9.87
CA ARG A 418 2.58 -25.70 -8.96
C ARG A 418 2.82 -25.17 -7.55
N ARG A 419 2.72 -26.04 -6.54
CA ARG A 419 2.98 -25.69 -5.14
C ARG A 419 4.43 -25.23 -4.93
N GLU A 420 4.65 -23.92 -4.79
CA GLU A 420 5.97 -23.30 -4.68
C GLU A 420 5.90 -22.05 -3.78
N ARG A 421 7.04 -21.64 -3.24
CA ARG A 421 7.14 -20.47 -2.37
C ARG A 421 6.97 -19.17 -3.18
N VAL A 422 5.78 -18.57 -3.04
CA VAL A 422 5.45 -17.25 -3.58
C VAL A 422 5.69 -16.16 -2.53
N THR A 423 6.61 -15.24 -2.81
CA THR A 423 6.87 -14.05 -1.98
C THR A 423 7.18 -12.85 -2.86
N PHE A 424 7.39 -11.67 -2.25
CA PHE A 424 7.97 -10.55 -2.98
C PHE A 424 9.47 -10.78 -3.22
N PRO A 425 10.02 -10.25 -4.33
CA PRO A 425 11.47 -10.10 -4.48
C PRO A 425 12.03 -9.15 -3.41
N GLU A 426 13.34 -9.23 -3.16
CA GLU A 426 14.04 -8.38 -2.18
C GLU A 426 13.71 -6.89 -2.37
N LYS A 427 13.77 -6.43 -3.63
CA LYS A 427 13.25 -5.12 -4.02
C LYS A 427 11.82 -5.26 -4.54
N LYS A 428 10.86 -4.84 -3.72
CA LYS A 428 9.44 -4.86 -4.07
C LYS A 428 9.17 -4.00 -5.31
N ASN A 429 8.27 -4.49 -6.17
CA ASN A 429 7.80 -3.72 -7.32
C ASN A 429 6.79 -2.65 -6.85
N PRO A 430 6.89 -1.37 -7.27
CA PRO A 430 5.95 -0.31 -6.90
C PRO A 430 4.47 -0.62 -7.20
N LEU A 431 4.20 -1.46 -8.21
CA LEU A 431 2.83 -1.91 -8.53
C LEU A 431 2.21 -2.77 -7.43
N THR A 432 3.01 -3.29 -6.49
CA THR A 432 2.56 -4.07 -5.32
C THR A 432 2.39 -3.23 -4.05
N ALA A 433 2.53 -1.89 -4.14
CA ALA A 433 2.39 -1.02 -2.99
C ALA A 433 1.02 -1.24 -2.32
N GLY A 434 1.03 -1.56 -1.03
CA GLY A 434 -0.15 -1.90 -0.23
C GLY A 434 -0.46 -3.40 -0.11
N LEU A 435 0.18 -4.27 -0.89
CA LEU A 435 0.09 -5.72 -0.68
C LEU A 435 1.02 -6.17 0.45
N SER A 436 0.63 -7.17 1.20
CA SER A 436 1.44 -7.86 2.21
C SER A 436 1.77 -9.28 1.74
N THR A 437 2.71 -9.95 2.42
CA THR A 437 2.98 -11.38 2.15
C THR A 437 1.71 -12.22 2.36
N GLY A 438 0.82 -11.81 3.27
CA GLY A 438 -0.46 -12.47 3.49
C GLY A 438 -1.42 -12.39 2.29
N ASP A 439 -1.27 -11.40 1.40
CA ASP A 439 -2.11 -11.25 0.21
C ASP A 439 -1.66 -12.16 -0.95
N VAL A 440 -0.37 -12.52 -0.98
CA VAL A 440 0.25 -13.31 -2.07
C VAL A 440 0.62 -14.73 -1.64
N VAL A 441 0.45 -15.07 -0.35
CA VAL A 441 0.55 -16.45 0.13
C VAL A 441 -0.86 -17.01 0.31
N LEU A 442 -1.22 -17.93 -0.57
CA LEU A 442 -2.51 -18.61 -0.56
C LEU A 442 -2.39 -19.98 0.11
N SER A 443 -3.38 -20.34 0.92
CA SER A 443 -3.47 -21.68 1.52
C SER A 443 -4.28 -22.60 0.63
N SER A 444 -3.92 -23.88 0.60
CA SER A 444 -4.72 -24.94 -0.03
C SER A 444 -5.92 -25.37 0.83
N GLY A 445 -5.87 -25.12 2.15
CA GLY A 445 -6.79 -25.68 3.16
C GLY A 445 -6.47 -27.13 3.54
N GLU A 446 -5.45 -27.73 2.94
CA GLU A 446 -4.98 -29.08 3.22
C GLU A 446 -3.87 -29.02 4.27
N ARG A 447 -4.01 -29.78 5.37
CA ARG A 447 -2.95 -29.90 6.38
C ARG A 447 -1.77 -30.69 5.84
N ILE A 448 -0.56 -30.21 6.12
CA ILE A 448 0.67 -30.95 5.80
C ILE A 448 0.77 -32.21 6.67
N ASN A 449 0.47 -32.08 7.97
CA ASN A 449 0.54 -33.16 8.94
C ASN A 449 -0.72 -33.22 9.81
N GLY A 450 -1.09 -34.41 10.28
CA GLY A 450 -2.24 -34.59 11.17
C GLY A 450 -2.05 -34.03 12.59
N PHE A 451 -0.79 -33.86 13.01
CA PHE A 451 -0.43 -33.51 14.40
C PHE A 451 -0.17 -32.01 14.63
N ASN A 452 -0.14 -31.18 13.59
CA ASN A 452 -0.01 -29.73 13.72
C ASN A 452 -1.04 -29.00 12.84
N GLN A 453 -1.00 -27.65 12.84
CA GLN A 453 -1.92 -26.81 12.08
C GLN A 453 -1.30 -26.24 10.80
N ASP A 454 -0.14 -26.75 10.38
CA ASP A 454 0.51 -26.25 9.16
C ASP A 454 -0.24 -26.74 7.92
N GLU A 455 -0.50 -25.83 7.00
CA GLU A 455 -1.21 -26.10 5.75
C GLU A 455 -0.29 -25.97 4.56
N TYR A 456 -0.53 -26.78 3.53
CA TYR A 456 0.13 -26.61 2.26
C TYR A 456 -0.30 -25.28 1.63
N THR A 457 0.62 -24.64 0.92
CA THR A 457 0.26 -23.52 0.03
C THR A 457 -0.55 -24.00 -1.16
N ALA A 458 -1.35 -23.09 -1.70
CA ALA A 458 -2.14 -23.33 -2.89
C ALA A 458 -1.23 -23.62 -4.09
N ASP A 459 -1.66 -24.56 -4.94
CA ASP A 459 -1.01 -24.92 -6.20
C ASP A 459 -1.73 -24.32 -7.41
N ASP A 460 -2.70 -23.43 -7.17
CA ASP A 460 -3.60 -22.86 -8.16
C ASP A 460 -3.69 -21.32 -8.07
N GLU A 461 -2.65 -20.68 -7.54
CA GLU A 461 -2.57 -19.22 -7.48
C GLU A 461 -2.50 -18.58 -8.87
N PHE A 462 -1.68 -19.17 -9.75
CA PHE A 462 -1.52 -18.76 -11.15
C PHE A 462 -1.91 -19.91 -12.08
N SER A 463 -2.26 -19.60 -13.33
CA SER A 463 -2.50 -20.64 -14.35
C SER A 463 -1.16 -21.17 -14.89
N TYR A 464 -0.32 -20.25 -15.35
CA TYR A 464 1.04 -20.50 -15.81
C TYR A 464 1.98 -19.40 -15.32
N VAL A 465 3.26 -19.71 -15.25
CA VAL A 465 4.33 -18.74 -14.92
C VAL A 465 5.38 -18.70 -16.02
N VAL A 466 5.99 -17.53 -16.23
CA VAL A 466 7.11 -17.33 -17.16
C VAL A 466 8.44 -17.21 -16.42
N ASP A 467 9.56 -17.48 -17.10
CA ASP A 467 10.88 -17.40 -16.48
C ASP A 467 11.34 -15.94 -16.26
N PHE A 468 12.22 -15.74 -15.28
CA PHE A 468 12.96 -14.48 -15.11
C PHE A 468 14.47 -14.75 -15.18
N ASP A 469 15.20 -14.68 -14.07
CA ASP A 469 16.60 -15.07 -13.99
C ASP A 469 16.77 -16.50 -13.45
N GLU A 470 15.99 -16.88 -12.45
CA GLU A 470 15.83 -18.28 -12.03
C GLU A 470 15.11 -19.08 -13.13
N VAL A 471 15.76 -20.15 -13.58
CA VAL A 471 15.28 -21.02 -14.67
C VAL A 471 15.28 -22.50 -14.28
N GLY A 472 15.89 -22.88 -13.16
CA GLY A 472 15.93 -24.25 -12.66
C GLY A 472 14.52 -24.80 -12.43
N SER A 473 13.60 -23.98 -11.94
CA SER A 473 12.19 -24.37 -11.75
C SER A 473 11.42 -24.66 -13.06
N PHE A 474 11.98 -24.33 -14.23
CA PHE A 474 11.41 -24.61 -15.56
C PHE A 474 11.84 -25.96 -16.14
N LEU A 475 12.54 -26.79 -15.36
CA LEU A 475 12.83 -28.15 -15.78
C LEU A 475 11.55 -28.91 -16.15
N ALA A 476 11.64 -29.76 -17.17
CA ALA A 476 10.62 -30.76 -17.45
C ALA A 476 10.44 -31.66 -16.20
N PRO A 477 9.20 -32.03 -15.83
CA PRO A 477 8.94 -32.89 -14.69
C PRO A 477 9.82 -34.16 -14.74
N PRO A 478 10.68 -34.40 -13.74
CA PRO A 478 11.52 -35.59 -13.71
C PRO A 478 10.69 -36.87 -13.54
N ASP A 479 11.17 -37.99 -14.07
CA ASP A 479 10.55 -39.30 -13.87
C ASP A 479 10.94 -39.84 -12.48
N PRO A 480 10.00 -39.96 -11.53
CA PRO A 480 10.30 -40.42 -10.16
C PRO A 480 10.90 -41.84 -10.13
N LYS A 481 10.65 -42.66 -11.15
CA LYS A 481 11.18 -44.02 -11.26
C LYS A 481 12.72 -44.07 -11.30
N GLN A 482 13.38 -42.98 -11.72
CA GLN A 482 14.85 -42.89 -11.73
C GLN A 482 15.46 -42.97 -10.33
N TRP A 483 14.68 -42.68 -9.29
CA TRP A 483 15.09 -42.80 -7.89
C TRP A 483 14.39 -43.96 -7.17
N GLY A 484 13.75 -44.88 -7.92
CA GLY A 484 13.04 -46.03 -7.36
C GLY A 484 11.71 -45.67 -6.69
N LEU A 485 11.11 -44.53 -7.04
CA LEU A 485 9.89 -44.02 -6.39
C LEU A 485 8.63 -44.47 -7.16
N SER A 486 7.61 -44.90 -6.42
CA SER A 486 6.36 -45.44 -6.98
C SER A 486 5.33 -44.38 -7.35
N ASP A 487 5.38 -43.20 -6.71
CA ASP A 487 4.53 -42.05 -7.00
C ASP A 487 5.24 -40.72 -6.69
N THR A 488 4.54 -39.59 -6.86
CA THR A 488 5.01 -38.23 -6.55
C THR A 488 4.29 -37.63 -5.34
N SER A 489 3.79 -38.45 -4.41
CA SER A 489 3.14 -37.96 -3.20
C SER A 489 4.19 -37.50 -2.17
N ASN A 490 3.94 -36.37 -1.50
CA ASN A 490 4.74 -35.85 -0.39
C ASN A 490 6.24 -35.56 -0.70
N ASP A 491 7.14 -36.01 0.19
CA ASP A 491 8.60 -35.82 0.21
C ASP A 491 9.37 -36.53 -0.92
N HIS A 492 8.66 -37.36 -1.69
CA HIS A 492 9.22 -38.12 -2.80
C HIS A 492 8.99 -37.43 -4.16
N ASN A 493 8.39 -36.24 -4.18
CA ASN A 493 8.22 -35.46 -5.40
C ASN A 493 9.55 -34.79 -5.81
N PRO A 494 10.16 -35.14 -6.96
CA PRO A 494 11.41 -34.51 -7.41
C PRO A 494 11.31 -32.99 -7.56
N LEU A 495 10.11 -32.47 -7.85
CA LEU A 495 9.88 -31.04 -7.96
C LEU A 495 10.02 -30.28 -6.64
N ASN A 496 10.08 -30.98 -5.50
CA ASN A 496 10.41 -30.35 -4.22
C ASN A 496 11.80 -29.71 -4.24
N ALA A 497 12.76 -30.28 -4.98
CA ALA A 497 14.11 -29.72 -5.11
C ALA A 497 14.15 -28.31 -5.74
N VAL A 498 13.04 -27.82 -6.30
CA VAL A 498 12.94 -26.50 -6.95
C VAL A 498 11.68 -25.72 -6.52
N ASN A 499 11.05 -26.11 -5.40
CA ASN A 499 9.82 -25.47 -4.90
C ASN A 499 10.08 -24.24 -4.01
N GLY A 500 11.31 -24.06 -3.52
CA GLY A 500 11.72 -22.95 -2.64
C GLY A 500 11.31 -23.09 -1.17
N TYR A 501 10.86 -24.27 -0.73
CA TYR A 501 10.63 -24.63 0.68
C TYR A 501 11.84 -25.36 1.26
N THR A 502 11.94 -25.39 2.58
CA THR A 502 12.99 -26.13 3.30
C THR A 502 12.35 -27.16 4.22
N SER A 503 13.17 -28.08 4.76
CA SER A 503 12.68 -29.05 5.73
C SER A 503 12.20 -28.42 7.04
N ALA A 504 12.51 -27.14 7.28
CA ALA A 504 11.97 -26.37 8.39
C ALA A 504 10.49 -26.01 8.20
N ASP A 505 10.01 -25.92 6.96
CA ASP A 505 8.57 -25.81 6.67
C ASP A 505 7.91 -27.18 6.86
N SER A 506 8.47 -28.20 6.22
CA SER A 506 8.14 -29.60 6.47
C SER A 506 9.11 -30.52 5.71
N TRP A 507 9.45 -31.67 6.28
CA TRP A 507 10.18 -32.72 5.56
C TRP A 507 9.44 -33.20 4.29
N LYS A 508 8.10 -33.07 4.25
CA LYS A 508 7.26 -33.35 3.07
C LYS A 508 7.48 -32.43 1.86
N LEU A 509 8.23 -31.34 2.05
CA LEU A 509 8.53 -30.34 1.04
C LEU A 509 10.00 -30.34 0.62
N ALA A 510 10.83 -31.23 1.18
CA ALA A 510 12.18 -31.51 0.72
C ALA A 510 12.20 -32.67 -0.28
N PHE A 511 13.34 -32.89 -0.94
CA PHE A 511 13.58 -34.03 -1.82
C PHE A 511 14.76 -34.87 -1.32
N MET A 512 14.67 -36.20 -1.44
CA MET A 512 15.69 -37.13 -0.97
C MET A 512 16.16 -38.07 -2.08
N MET A 513 17.43 -38.45 -2.03
CA MET A 513 18.05 -39.36 -3.00
C MET A 513 18.93 -40.38 -2.28
N TRP A 514 18.93 -41.63 -2.78
CA TRP A 514 19.80 -42.69 -2.26
C TRP A 514 21.28 -42.38 -2.51
N ALA A 515 22.08 -42.44 -1.45
CA ALA A 515 23.51 -42.16 -1.41
C ALA A 515 24.29 -43.37 -0.83
N ALA A 516 24.07 -44.53 -1.44
CA ALA A 516 24.68 -45.79 -0.99
C ALA A 516 26.13 -45.98 -1.47
N ASP A 517 26.53 -45.38 -2.60
CA ASP A 517 27.85 -45.59 -3.21
C ASP A 517 28.43 -44.28 -3.80
N PRO A 518 29.54 -43.74 -3.26
CA PRO A 518 30.23 -42.58 -3.83
C PRO A 518 30.73 -42.76 -5.27
N LYS A 519 30.93 -43.99 -5.74
CA LYS A 519 31.31 -44.27 -7.14
C LYS A 519 30.15 -44.04 -8.11
N ASN A 520 28.92 -44.10 -7.60
CA ASN A 520 27.68 -43.84 -8.32
C ASN A 520 26.92 -42.70 -7.63
N PRO A 521 27.44 -41.46 -7.73
CA PRO A 521 26.92 -40.34 -6.96
C PRO A 521 25.43 -40.09 -7.27
N PRO A 522 24.60 -39.79 -6.25
CA PRO A 522 23.22 -39.38 -6.44
C PRO A 522 23.15 -38.25 -7.47
N SER A 523 22.31 -38.41 -8.50
CA SER A 523 22.21 -37.45 -9.60
C SER A 523 20.78 -36.95 -9.84
N TYR A 524 20.66 -35.65 -10.10
CA TYR A 524 19.43 -34.94 -10.38
C TYR A 524 19.48 -34.31 -11.78
N PRO A 525 18.71 -34.82 -12.76
CA PRO A 525 18.70 -34.28 -14.11
C PRO A 525 17.82 -33.03 -14.18
N ILE A 526 18.39 -31.96 -14.73
CA ILE A 526 17.73 -30.69 -15.02
C ILE A 526 17.62 -30.59 -16.53
N ARG A 527 16.40 -30.76 -17.06
CA ARG A 527 16.10 -30.72 -18.50
C ARG A 527 15.27 -29.49 -18.82
N LEU A 528 15.89 -28.43 -19.33
CA LEU A 528 15.20 -27.19 -19.67
C LEU A 528 14.57 -27.27 -21.08
N PRO A 529 13.47 -26.53 -21.33
CA PRO A 529 12.87 -26.43 -22.66
C PRO A 529 13.83 -25.91 -23.76
N ARG A 530 14.84 -25.13 -23.36
CA ARG A 530 15.87 -24.59 -24.25
C ARG A 530 17.18 -24.37 -23.50
N ALA A 531 18.27 -24.23 -24.26
CA ALA A 531 19.58 -23.97 -23.67
C ALA A 531 19.64 -22.61 -22.95
N GLN A 532 20.36 -22.56 -21.84
CA GLN A 532 20.66 -21.35 -21.09
C GLN A 532 22.16 -21.27 -20.80
N GLU A 533 22.70 -20.06 -20.68
CA GLU A 533 24.01 -19.83 -20.05
C GLU A 533 23.75 -19.47 -18.58
N PHE A 534 24.44 -20.12 -17.65
CA PHE A 534 24.21 -19.98 -16.21
C PHE A 534 25.30 -19.18 -15.53
N THR A 535 24.90 -18.32 -14.59
CA THR A 535 25.83 -17.44 -13.85
C THR A 535 25.90 -17.74 -12.37
N ARG A 536 24.88 -18.42 -11.81
CA ARG A 536 24.81 -18.66 -10.37
C ARG A 536 23.95 -19.88 -10.05
N LEU A 537 24.37 -20.64 -9.04
CA LEU A 537 23.59 -21.66 -8.36
C LEU A 537 23.33 -21.19 -6.92
N GLU A 538 22.10 -21.30 -6.46
CA GLU A 538 21.77 -21.27 -5.04
C GLU A 538 21.43 -22.69 -4.59
N TRP A 539 21.95 -23.11 -3.45
CA TRP A 539 21.85 -24.46 -2.92
C TRP A 539 21.49 -24.44 -1.44
N VAL A 540 20.55 -25.28 -1.06
CA VAL A 540 20.22 -25.58 0.33
C VAL A 540 20.22 -27.09 0.50
N GLY A 541 21.23 -27.58 1.22
CA GLY A 541 21.31 -28.99 1.60
C GLY A 541 20.38 -29.30 2.77
N ASN A 542 20.37 -30.56 3.19
CA ASN A 542 19.59 -31.00 4.33
C ASN A 542 20.48 -31.77 5.33
N ALA A 543 20.61 -31.25 6.55
CA ALA A 543 21.45 -31.84 7.59
C ALA A 543 20.79 -32.95 8.41
N THR A 544 19.51 -33.28 8.16
CA THR A 544 18.83 -34.44 8.76
C THR A 544 19.37 -35.76 8.18
N TYR A 545 19.84 -35.73 6.93
CA TYR A 545 20.33 -36.91 6.21
C TYR A 545 21.86 -36.98 6.17
N GLN A 546 22.43 -37.71 5.20
CA GLN A 546 23.85 -37.59 4.91
C GLN A 546 24.14 -36.18 4.41
N ARG A 547 25.07 -35.51 5.07
CA ARG A 547 25.27 -34.06 4.93
C ARG A 547 26.15 -33.78 3.72
N THR A 548 25.60 -33.10 2.71
CA THR A 548 26.34 -32.79 1.47
C THR A 548 27.51 -31.85 1.72
N GLU A 549 28.71 -32.25 1.30
CA GLU A 549 29.94 -31.45 1.35
C GLU A 549 30.38 -30.98 -0.03
N GLN A 550 29.96 -31.67 -1.09
CA GLN A 550 30.36 -31.34 -2.45
C GLN A 550 29.26 -31.72 -3.45
N ILE A 551 29.00 -30.80 -4.37
CA ILE A 551 28.15 -31.02 -5.53
C ILE A 551 28.90 -30.73 -6.81
N GLN A 552 28.42 -31.32 -7.91
CA GLN A 552 28.98 -31.13 -9.23
C GLN A 552 27.87 -30.88 -10.25
N LEU A 553 28.01 -29.84 -11.07
CA LEU A 553 27.15 -29.58 -12.22
C LEU A 553 27.85 -30.05 -13.49
N VAL A 554 27.20 -30.94 -14.25
CA VAL A 554 27.68 -31.45 -15.54
C VAL A 554 26.76 -30.91 -16.64
N PHE A 555 27.32 -30.15 -17.57
CA PHE A 555 26.60 -29.52 -18.67
C PHE A 555 26.70 -30.38 -19.95
N ASP A 556 25.70 -30.30 -20.83
CA ASP A 556 25.69 -31.04 -22.10
C ASP A 556 26.81 -30.67 -23.07
N ASN A 557 27.44 -29.51 -22.90
CA ASN A 557 28.66 -29.11 -23.61
C ASN A 557 29.95 -29.78 -23.07
N GLY A 558 29.83 -30.72 -22.12
CA GLY A 558 30.95 -31.43 -21.49
C GLY A 558 31.63 -30.67 -20.35
N LYS A 559 31.27 -29.40 -20.12
CA LYS A 559 31.80 -28.63 -19.00
C LYS A 559 31.31 -29.21 -17.68
N THR A 560 32.20 -29.23 -16.69
CA THR A 560 31.88 -29.68 -15.33
C THR A 560 32.36 -28.65 -14.32
N VAL A 561 31.54 -28.35 -13.31
CA VAL A 561 31.86 -27.43 -12.22
C VAL A 561 31.63 -28.13 -10.89
N THR A 562 32.67 -28.23 -10.07
CA THR A 562 32.61 -28.78 -8.71
C THR A 562 32.52 -27.64 -7.70
N LEU A 563 31.60 -27.75 -6.74
CA LEU A 563 31.32 -26.75 -5.72
C LEU A 563 31.38 -27.39 -4.34
N GLU A 564 32.11 -26.74 -3.43
CA GLU A 564 32.22 -27.13 -2.02
C GLU A 564 31.06 -26.51 -1.23
N THR A 565 30.25 -27.35 -0.58
CA THR A 565 29.08 -26.92 0.18
C THR A 565 29.32 -27.06 1.68
N ALA A 566 28.85 -26.09 2.46
CA ALA A 566 28.71 -26.25 3.90
C ALA A 566 27.67 -27.36 4.19
N PRO A 567 27.96 -28.32 5.08
CA PRO A 567 27.08 -29.45 5.41
C PRO A 567 25.93 -29.06 6.37
N ASN A 568 25.14 -28.04 6.00
CA ASN A 568 24.07 -27.46 6.81
C ASN A 568 22.79 -27.17 5.99
N ASN A 569 21.75 -26.61 6.64
CA ASN A 569 20.48 -26.21 6.03
C ASN A 569 20.47 -24.70 5.65
N GLU A 570 21.62 -24.04 5.56
CA GLU A 570 21.70 -22.63 5.22
C GLU A 570 21.78 -22.45 3.69
N SER A 571 21.21 -21.35 3.19
CA SER A 571 21.30 -21.02 1.77
C SER A 571 22.70 -20.59 1.39
N GLN A 572 23.24 -21.24 0.35
CA GLN A 572 24.59 -21.03 -0.16
C GLN A 572 24.53 -20.60 -1.62
N SER A 573 25.28 -19.56 -1.98
CA SER A 573 25.25 -18.95 -3.30
C SER A 573 26.61 -19.09 -3.99
N PHE A 574 26.62 -19.74 -5.15
CA PHE A 574 27.82 -20.05 -5.93
C PHE A 574 27.80 -19.36 -7.28
N THR A 575 28.79 -18.51 -7.55
CA THR A 575 28.98 -17.92 -8.89
C THR A 575 29.56 -18.97 -9.83
N LEU A 576 28.93 -19.15 -11.00
CA LEU A 576 29.36 -20.11 -12.01
C LEU A 576 30.30 -19.44 -13.03
N PRO A 577 31.39 -20.11 -13.44
CA PRO A 577 32.32 -19.57 -14.42
C PRO A 577 31.70 -19.50 -15.83
N PRO A 578 32.14 -18.57 -16.71
CA PRO A 578 31.63 -18.43 -18.08
C PRO A 578 31.68 -19.73 -18.90
N GLY A 579 30.69 -19.97 -19.76
CA GLY A 579 30.59 -21.19 -20.58
C GLY A 579 29.90 -22.38 -19.90
N CYS A 580 29.35 -22.19 -18.70
CA CYS A 580 28.36 -23.09 -18.12
C CYS A 580 27.05 -22.92 -18.88
N SER A 581 26.90 -23.61 -20.01
CA SER A 581 25.73 -23.48 -20.88
C SER A 581 25.20 -24.85 -21.28
N GLY A 582 23.89 -24.97 -21.38
CA GLY A 582 23.24 -26.20 -21.82
C GLY A 582 21.74 -26.19 -21.63
N LYS A 583 21.06 -27.15 -22.26
CA LYS A 583 19.65 -27.45 -21.97
C LYS A 583 19.52 -28.64 -21.02
N ASN A 584 20.49 -29.54 -21.02
CA ASN A 584 20.59 -30.63 -20.06
C ASN A 584 21.75 -30.35 -19.10
N VAL A 585 21.43 -30.27 -17.82
CA VAL A 585 22.40 -30.15 -16.73
C VAL A 585 22.15 -31.28 -15.76
N THR A 586 23.20 -31.94 -15.28
CA THR A 586 23.08 -32.94 -14.22
C THR A 586 23.73 -32.41 -12.97
N LEU A 587 22.96 -32.26 -11.90
CA LEU A 587 23.48 -32.00 -10.55
C LEU A 587 23.84 -33.34 -9.93
N LYS A 588 25.06 -33.49 -9.42
CA LYS A 588 25.53 -34.68 -8.71
C LYS A 588 25.96 -34.32 -7.31
N VAL A 589 25.58 -35.11 -6.32
CA VAL A 589 26.13 -35.01 -4.95
C VAL A 589 27.33 -35.94 -4.90
N THR A 590 28.55 -35.40 -4.88
CA THR A 590 29.80 -36.19 -5.07
C THR A 590 30.53 -36.51 -3.78
N ARG A 591 30.28 -35.74 -2.71
CA ARG A 591 30.83 -36.01 -1.37
C ARG A 591 29.85 -35.59 -0.29
N TRP A 592 29.80 -36.37 0.79
CA TRP A 592 28.93 -36.12 1.93
C TRP A 592 29.53 -36.70 3.21
N THR A 593 29.21 -36.09 4.35
CA THR A 593 29.48 -36.66 5.67
C THR A 593 28.37 -37.66 6.03
N PRO A 594 28.70 -38.88 6.49
CA PRO A 594 27.71 -39.82 7.01
C PRO A 594 26.85 -39.23 8.14
N SER A 595 25.59 -39.65 8.20
CA SER A 595 24.71 -39.35 9.32
C SER A 595 25.18 -40.08 10.59
N PRO A 596 24.99 -39.50 11.79
CA PRO A 596 25.21 -40.23 13.05
C PRO A 596 24.35 -41.50 13.16
N ASN A 597 23.20 -41.55 12.48
CA ASN A 597 22.42 -42.78 12.35
C ASN A 597 22.91 -43.58 11.13
N PRO A 598 23.53 -44.76 11.32
CA PRO A 598 24.08 -45.57 10.23
C PRO A 598 23.03 -46.12 9.26
N GLU A 599 21.76 -46.17 9.66
CA GLU A 599 20.63 -46.60 8.81
C GLU A 599 20.28 -45.57 7.74
N VAL A 600 20.65 -44.30 7.93
CA VAL A 600 20.34 -43.22 6.99
C VAL A 600 21.30 -43.29 5.78
N LYS A 601 20.77 -43.80 4.66
CA LYS A 601 21.48 -43.91 3.37
C LYS A 601 21.05 -42.87 2.33
N LEU A 602 20.41 -41.80 2.76
CA LEU A 602 19.88 -40.75 1.89
C LEU A 602 20.75 -39.49 1.98
N VAL A 603 20.80 -38.72 0.90
CA VAL A 603 21.13 -37.28 0.93
C VAL A 603 19.83 -36.51 0.69
N GLY A 604 19.68 -35.36 1.36
CA GLY A 604 18.51 -34.51 1.17
C GLY A 604 18.88 -33.19 0.48
N ILE A 605 17.97 -32.73 -0.37
CA ILE A 605 17.97 -31.45 -1.04
C ILE A 605 16.73 -30.71 -0.57
N ASP A 606 16.91 -29.61 0.16
CA ASP A 606 15.77 -28.76 0.52
C ASP A 606 15.29 -28.04 -0.74
N TYR A 607 16.18 -27.23 -1.35
CA TYR A 607 15.98 -26.76 -2.71
C TYR A 607 17.28 -26.29 -3.36
N PHE A 608 17.26 -26.13 -4.67
CA PHE A 608 18.25 -25.37 -5.42
C PHE A 608 17.57 -24.42 -6.41
N ARG A 609 18.29 -23.38 -6.83
CA ARG A 609 17.87 -22.45 -7.88
C ARG A 609 19.01 -22.22 -8.84
N LEU A 610 18.70 -22.26 -10.14
CA LEU A 610 19.71 -22.08 -11.17
C LEU A 610 19.42 -20.81 -11.96
N TYR A 611 20.37 -19.88 -11.95
CA TYR A 611 20.18 -18.54 -12.51
C TYR A 611 20.86 -18.42 -13.86
N ALA A 612 20.09 -18.04 -14.87
CA ALA A 612 20.57 -17.77 -16.20
C ALA A 612 21.13 -16.35 -16.34
N LYS A 613 22.07 -16.21 -17.28
CA LYS A 613 22.63 -14.94 -17.70
C LYS A 613 21.54 -14.10 -18.37
N ARG A 614 21.48 -12.83 -17.99
CA ARG A 614 20.57 -11.83 -18.55
C ARG A 614 21.34 -10.58 -18.94
N SER A 615 20.95 -9.97 -20.05
CA SER A 615 21.57 -8.73 -20.52
C SER A 615 21.24 -7.55 -19.58
N PRO A 616 22.07 -6.50 -19.56
CA PRO A 616 21.74 -5.27 -18.84
C PRO A 616 20.40 -4.66 -19.28
N GLU A 617 20.05 -4.79 -20.56
CA GLU A 617 18.78 -4.29 -21.12
C GLU A 617 17.58 -5.06 -20.56
N PHE A 618 17.68 -6.39 -20.44
CA PHE A 618 16.65 -7.20 -19.80
C PHE A 618 16.39 -6.75 -18.35
N ARG A 619 17.45 -6.49 -17.57
CA ARG A 619 17.32 -6.05 -16.17
C ARG A 619 16.72 -4.65 -16.01
N LYS A 620 16.84 -3.80 -17.05
CA LYS A 620 16.23 -2.47 -17.06
C LYS A 620 14.74 -2.53 -17.41
N THR A 621 14.37 -3.43 -18.31
CA THR A 621 13.05 -3.46 -18.94
C THR A 621 12.11 -4.53 -18.40
N VAL A 622 12.63 -5.57 -17.75
CA VAL A 622 11.84 -6.68 -17.19
C VAL A 622 12.01 -6.68 -15.68
N ARG A 623 10.90 -6.58 -14.95
CA ARG A 623 10.89 -6.53 -13.49
C ARG A 623 9.95 -7.59 -12.93
N PRO A 624 10.45 -8.51 -12.09
CA PRO A 624 9.58 -9.47 -11.42
C PRO A 624 8.72 -8.71 -10.40
N ILE A 625 7.43 -9.08 -10.32
CA ILE A 625 6.52 -8.55 -9.29
C ILE A 625 6.54 -9.48 -8.07
N LEU A 626 6.68 -10.79 -8.27
CA LEU A 626 6.82 -11.84 -7.27
C LEU A 626 8.06 -12.70 -7.56
N THR A 627 8.42 -13.59 -6.63
CA THR A 627 9.50 -14.57 -6.82
C THR A 627 9.22 -15.57 -7.95
N VAL A 628 7.95 -15.75 -8.31
CA VAL A 628 7.51 -16.56 -9.46
C VAL A 628 6.97 -15.66 -10.56
N GLY A 629 7.18 -16.04 -11.83
CA GLY A 629 6.74 -15.24 -12.99
C GLY A 629 5.26 -15.34 -13.33
N GLY A 630 4.39 -15.49 -12.33
CA GLY A 630 2.95 -15.32 -12.50
C GLY A 630 2.55 -13.86 -12.63
N LEU A 631 3.36 -12.95 -12.06
CA LEU A 631 3.23 -11.50 -12.17
C LEU A 631 4.55 -10.87 -12.67
N MET A 632 4.51 -10.15 -13.78
CA MET A 632 5.70 -9.53 -14.40
C MET A 632 5.38 -8.13 -14.91
N GLU A 633 6.35 -7.20 -14.83
CA GLU A 633 6.29 -5.88 -15.44
C GLU A 633 7.32 -5.77 -16.58
N TYR A 634 6.90 -5.21 -17.71
CA TYR A 634 7.74 -4.87 -18.84
C TYR A 634 7.65 -3.37 -19.14
N VAL A 635 8.74 -2.65 -18.87
CA VAL A 635 8.81 -1.20 -19.07
C VAL A 635 8.92 -0.87 -20.56
N LYS A 636 8.01 -0.05 -21.09
CA LYS A 636 7.95 0.36 -22.51
C LYS A 636 7.86 1.88 -22.64
N GLY A 637 8.94 2.59 -22.30
CA GLY A 637 8.98 4.04 -22.35
C GLY A 637 8.09 4.66 -21.27
N GLN A 638 7.10 5.47 -21.68
CA GLN A 638 6.15 6.12 -20.76
C GLN A 638 5.00 5.20 -20.29
N GLY A 639 4.86 4.04 -20.95
CA GLY A 639 3.89 3.00 -20.61
C GLY A 639 4.57 1.67 -20.36
N GLY A 640 3.80 0.59 -20.42
CA GLY A 640 4.34 -0.75 -20.18
C GLY A 640 3.34 -1.86 -20.35
N ILE A 641 3.79 -3.07 -20.02
CA ILE A 641 2.97 -4.28 -20.01
C ILE A 641 3.07 -4.90 -18.62
N VAL A 642 1.95 -5.38 -18.10
CA VAL A 642 1.90 -6.21 -16.90
C VAL A 642 1.31 -7.56 -17.27
N LEU A 643 2.03 -8.64 -16.99
CA LEU A 643 1.43 -9.96 -16.93
C LEU A 643 0.83 -10.12 -15.53
N CYS A 644 -0.47 -10.37 -15.47
CA CYS A 644 -1.17 -10.74 -14.26
C CYS A 644 -1.84 -12.10 -14.50
N ASN A 645 -1.09 -13.19 -14.37
CA ASN A 645 -1.60 -14.52 -14.73
C ASN A 645 -2.30 -15.28 -13.59
N VAL A 646 -2.86 -14.52 -12.64
CA VAL A 646 -3.65 -15.05 -11.51
C VAL A 646 -4.78 -15.92 -12.06
N LYS A 647 -4.95 -17.11 -11.49
CA LYS A 647 -6.01 -18.04 -11.86
C LYS A 647 -7.30 -17.69 -11.13
N PHE A 648 -8.21 -17.01 -11.82
CA PHE A 648 -9.54 -16.71 -11.31
C PHE A 648 -10.51 -17.88 -11.52
N GLN A 649 -11.19 -18.27 -10.45
CA GLN A 649 -12.12 -19.40 -10.42
C GLN A 649 -13.46 -18.98 -9.82
N ASP A 650 -14.53 -19.71 -10.15
CA ASP A 650 -15.85 -19.46 -9.57
C ASP A 650 -15.90 -19.80 -8.08
N THR A 651 -15.14 -20.83 -7.70
CA THR A 651 -15.07 -21.33 -6.33
C THR A 651 -13.61 -21.66 -6.03
N GLU A 652 -13.14 -21.19 -4.88
CA GLU A 652 -11.82 -21.52 -4.34
C GLU A 652 -11.99 -22.55 -3.23
N SER A 653 -11.05 -23.48 -3.08
CA SER A 653 -11.05 -24.44 -1.96
C SER A 653 -11.05 -23.72 -0.61
N VAL A 654 -10.30 -22.62 -0.52
CA VAL A 654 -10.29 -21.71 0.62
C VAL A 654 -10.93 -20.38 0.18
N PRO A 655 -12.13 -20.02 0.67
CA PRO A 655 -12.88 -18.85 0.18
C PRO A 655 -12.11 -17.52 0.25
N VAL A 656 -11.23 -17.34 1.24
CA VAL A 656 -10.43 -16.12 1.38
C VAL A 656 -9.45 -15.90 0.22
N ASN A 657 -9.03 -16.97 -0.47
CA ASN A 657 -8.13 -16.86 -1.62
C ASN A 657 -8.77 -16.07 -2.77
N ALA A 658 -10.10 -16.17 -2.95
CA ALA A 658 -10.81 -15.40 -3.97
C ALA A 658 -10.68 -13.90 -3.73
N VAL A 659 -10.76 -13.48 -2.46
CA VAL A 659 -10.60 -12.08 -2.04
C VAL A 659 -9.17 -11.62 -2.28
N LYS A 660 -8.18 -12.44 -1.87
CA LYS A 660 -6.75 -12.14 -2.07
C LYS A 660 -6.38 -11.98 -3.56
N LYS A 661 -6.81 -12.92 -4.41
CA LYS A 661 -6.61 -12.86 -5.88
C LYS A 661 -7.22 -11.59 -6.49
N ARG A 662 -8.43 -11.20 -6.05
CA ARG A 662 -9.06 -9.93 -6.47
C ARG A 662 -8.28 -8.72 -6.00
N ASN A 663 -7.80 -8.72 -4.75
CA ASN A 663 -6.99 -7.64 -4.18
C ASN A 663 -5.68 -7.44 -4.94
N VAL A 664 -5.04 -8.51 -5.42
CA VAL A 664 -3.84 -8.43 -6.27
C VAL A 664 -4.14 -7.64 -7.54
N LEU A 665 -5.16 -8.04 -8.32
CA LEU A 665 -5.52 -7.33 -9.56
C LEU A 665 -5.96 -5.89 -9.29
N ALA A 666 -6.80 -5.68 -8.26
CA ALA A 666 -7.25 -4.36 -7.86
C ALA A 666 -6.07 -3.43 -7.53
N THR A 667 -5.07 -3.94 -6.81
CA THR A 667 -3.89 -3.18 -6.41
C THR A 667 -3.00 -2.86 -7.60
N LEU A 668 -2.78 -3.82 -8.51
CA LEU A 668 -2.03 -3.58 -9.75
C LEU A 668 -2.70 -2.47 -10.58
N LEU A 669 -4.01 -2.55 -10.78
CA LEU A 669 -4.76 -1.55 -11.55
C LEU A 669 -4.76 -0.17 -10.85
N ARG A 670 -4.95 -0.13 -9.54
CA ARG A 670 -4.87 1.11 -8.74
C ARG A 670 -3.51 1.77 -8.85
N ASN A 671 -2.43 0.98 -8.75
CA ASN A 671 -1.06 1.49 -8.82
C ASN A 671 -0.62 1.80 -10.27
N LEU A 672 -1.43 1.42 -11.27
CA LEU A 672 -1.39 1.93 -12.64
C LEU A 672 -2.29 3.16 -12.86
N ASP A 673 -2.85 3.75 -11.79
CA ASP A 673 -3.75 4.91 -11.83
C ASP A 673 -5.16 4.63 -12.37
N ALA A 674 -5.64 3.38 -12.35
CA ALA A 674 -7.04 3.07 -12.65
C ALA A 674 -7.96 3.60 -11.54
N SER A 675 -9.17 4.03 -11.92
CA SER A 675 -10.24 4.31 -10.95
C SER A 675 -10.84 2.99 -10.43
N VAL A 676 -10.40 2.57 -9.25
CA VAL A 676 -10.82 1.31 -8.59
C VAL A 676 -11.66 1.63 -7.36
N GLY A 677 -12.88 1.09 -7.28
CA GLY A 677 -13.72 1.17 -6.08
C GLY A 677 -15.07 1.88 -6.22
N GLY A 678 -15.67 1.88 -7.42
CA GLY A 678 -16.91 2.60 -7.73
C GLY A 678 -16.67 4.09 -8.03
N ALA A 679 -17.65 4.76 -8.67
CA ALA A 679 -17.56 6.17 -9.10
C ALA A 679 -16.90 7.05 -8.03
N ALA A 680 -16.02 7.97 -8.45
CA ALA A 680 -15.25 8.88 -7.58
C ALA A 680 -16.07 9.27 -6.35
N GLY A 681 -15.71 8.69 -5.19
CA GLY A 681 -16.56 8.75 -4.01
C GLY A 681 -16.94 10.19 -3.69
N VAL A 682 -18.23 10.44 -3.46
CA VAL A 682 -18.72 11.78 -3.12
C VAL A 682 -18.05 12.20 -1.81
N ILE A 683 -17.21 13.24 -1.85
CA ILE A 683 -16.60 13.83 -0.64
C ILE A 683 -17.47 15.01 -0.21
N ILE A 684 -18.06 14.90 0.97
CA ILE A 684 -18.93 15.94 1.58
C ILE A 684 -18.18 17.28 1.63
N GLY A 685 -18.86 18.36 1.26
CA GLY A 685 -18.28 19.70 1.27
C GLY A 685 -17.37 20.02 0.08
N SER A 686 -17.24 19.14 -0.91
CA SER A 686 -16.60 19.48 -2.19
C SER A 686 -17.46 20.47 -2.99
N ALA A 687 -16.80 21.37 -3.73
CA ALA A 687 -17.43 22.55 -4.33
C ALA A 687 -18.47 22.26 -5.43
N ASN A 688 -18.47 21.04 -5.98
CA ASN A 688 -19.26 20.68 -7.17
C ASN A 688 -20.50 19.84 -6.86
N LEU A 689 -20.93 19.76 -5.60
CA LEU A 689 -22.07 18.94 -5.19
C LEU A 689 -23.38 19.75 -5.17
N VAL A 690 -24.41 19.19 -5.78
CA VAL A 690 -25.78 19.69 -5.70
C VAL A 690 -26.57 18.76 -4.77
N TYR A 691 -27.07 19.32 -3.68
CA TYR A 691 -27.85 18.60 -2.68
C TYR A 691 -29.35 18.82 -2.90
N SER A 692 -30.08 17.72 -2.97
CA SER A 692 -31.52 17.72 -3.21
C SER A 692 -32.21 16.86 -2.14
N PRO A 693 -32.70 17.47 -1.04
CA PRO A 693 -33.46 16.76 -0.01
C PRO A 693 -34.63 15.96 -0.59
N VAL A 694 -34.91 14.81 0.01
CA VAL A 694 -36.04 13.94 -0.31
C VAL A 694 -37.17 14.23 0.67
N ASP A 695 -38.39 14.32 0.15
CA ASP A 695 -39.58 14.57 0.97
C ASP A 695 -40.02 13.28 1.68
N LEU A 696 -40.00 13.29 3.01
CA LEU A 696 -40.44 12.18 3.85
C LEU A 696 -41.86 12.35 4.40
N SER A 697 -42.55 13.46 4.08
CA SER A 697 -43.83 13.82 4.71
C SER A 697 -44.89 12.73 4.64
N LYS A 698 -45.03 12.05 3.50
CA LYS A 698 -46.00 10.97 3.29
C LYS A 698 -45.61 9.64 3.98
N ALA A 699 -44.34 9.47 4.33
CA ALA A 699 -43.82 8.27 4.95
C ALA A 699 -43.66 8.41 6.47
N ALA A 700 -43.69 9.64 7.00
CA ALA A 700 -43.53 9.91 8.42
C ALA A 700 -44.66 9.26 9.22
N ASN A 701 -44.29 8.42 10.18
CA ASN A 701 -45.21 7.60 10.96
C ASN A 701 -45.00 7.72 12.47
N GLN A 702 -43.99 8.48 12.92
CA GLN A 702 -43.77 8.70 14.35
C GLN A 702 -43.30 10.12 14.75
N TYR A 703 -43.57 10.50 16.00
CA TYR A 703 -43.17 11.77 16.62
C TYR A 703 -41.79 11.70 17.25
N ARG A 704 -40.95 12.72 16.99
CA ARG A 704 -39.64 12.91 17.66
C ARG A 704 -39.72 13.34 19.13
N THR A 705 -40.90 13.63 19.64
CA THR A 705 -41.14 14.14 21.00
C THR A 705 -41.58 13.04 21.97
N ASP A 706 -41.99 13.43 23.18
CA ASP A 706 -42.55 12.58 24.21
C ASP A 706 -43.87 11.85 23.83
N ARG A 707 -44.45 12.18 22.68
CA ARG A 707 -45.70 11.60 22.15
C ARG A 707 -45.55 10.22 21.53
N GLY A 708 -44.33 9.80 21.18
CA GLY A 708 -44.18 8.51 20.51
C GLY A 708 -42.79 8.09 20.08
N TRP A 709 -41.72 8.76 20.53
CA TRP A 709 -40.35 8.35 20.19
C TRP A 709 -40.01 6.92 20.70
N PHE A 710 -38.77 6.60 21.01
CA PHE A 710 -38.36 5.25 21.45
C PHE A 710 -38.94 4.74 22.79
N GLY A 711 -40.01 5.35 23.31
CA GLY A 711 -40.77 4.94 24.50
C GLY A 711 -40.37 5.62 25.81
N ASP A 712 -39.19 6.25 25.86
CA ASP A 712 -38.70 6.95 27.05
C ASP A 712 -38.79 8.47 26.87
N LYS A 713 -39.76 9.09 27.56
CA LYS A 713 -40.04 10.55 27.47
C LYS A 713 -38.87 11.43 27.90
N ARG A 714 -37.90 10.89 28.66
CA ARG A 714 -36.69 11.64 29.09
C ARG A 714 -35.69 11.83 27.96
N PHE A 715 -35.74 10.99 26.93
CA PHE A 715 -34.76 10.97 25.85
C PHE A 715 -35.51 11.09 24.51
N THR A 716 -35.64 12.31 24.00
CA THR A 716 -36.39 12.62 22.77
C THR A 716 -35.56 13.50 21.83
N PHE A 717 -35.96 13.57 20.57
CA PHE A 717 -35.36 14.43 19.54
C PHE A 717 -36.21 15.69 19.28
N ALA A 718 -36.95 16.15 20.29
CA ALA A 718 -37.74 17.38 20.22
C ALA A 718 -36.88 18.61 19.87
N ASP A 719 -35.63 18.61 20.33
CA ASP A 719 -34.66 19.68 20.11
C ASP A 719 -33.92 19.62 18.77
N LEU A 720 -34.14 18.58 17.95
CA LEU A 720 -33.54 18.51 16.63
C LEU A 720 -34.18 19.61 15.76
N PRO A 721 -33.39 20.59 15.24
CA PRO A 721 -33.94 21.74 14.53
C PRO A 721 -34.74 21.31 13.28
N PRO A 722 -35.97 21.81 13.09
CA PRO A 722 -36.78 21.49 11.92
C PRO A 722 -36.33 22.27 10.67
N GLY A 723 -36.88 21.87 9.52
CA GLY A 723 -36.67 22.56 8.24
C GLY A 723 -35.31 22.27 7.59
N LYS A 724 -34.85 23.23 6.77
CA LYS A 724 -33.56 23.11 6.08
C LYS A 724 -32.41 23.35 7.05
N GLN A 725 -31.62 22.31 7.30
CA GLN A 725 -30.51 22.32 8.24
C GLN A 725 -29.29 21.66 7.63
N SER A 726 -28.09 22.04 8.07
CA SER A 726 -26.85 21.36 7.67
C SER A 726 -26.37 20.46 8.81
N PHE A 727 -26.33 19.15 8.58
CA PHE A 727 -25.83 18.16 9.54
C PHE A 727 -24.68 17.38 8.91
N GLY A 728 -23.55 17.27 9.61
CA GLY A 728 -22.35 16.62 9.06
C GLY A 728 -21.77 17.28 7.80
N GLY A 729 -22.18 18.53 7.49
CA GLY A 729 -21.83 19.21 6.23
C GLY A 729 -22.77 18.92 5.06
N VAL A 730 -23.83 18.14 5.28
CA VAL A 730 -24.86 17.83 4.27
C VAL A 730 -26.15 18.62 4.59
N PRO A 731 -26.70 19.37 3.62
CA PRO A 731 -28.03 19.96 3.74
C PRO A 731 -29.12 18.89 3.76
N PHE A 732 -29.91 18.88 4.81
CA PHE A 732 -31.11 18.06 4.97
C PHE A 732 -32.35 18.94 5.11
N SER A 733 -33.52 18.36 4.83
CA SER A 733 -34.81 18.94 5.20
C SER A 733 -35.45 18.04 6.26
N VAL A 734 -35.37 18.45 7.52
CA VAL A 734 -36.06 17.76 8.62
C VAL A 734 -37.53 18.15 8.53
N TYR A 735 -38.37 17.18 8.18
CA TYR A 735 -39.81 17.40 8.05
C TYR A 735 -40.39 17.84 9.39
N ASP A 736 -41.20 18.88 9.37
CA ASP A 736 -41.97 19.36 10.51
C ASP A 736 -43.14 20.20 10.02
N PHE A 737 -44.22 20.22 10.80
CA PHE A 737 -45.41 21.01 10.48
C PHE A 737 -45.81 21.82 11.71
N ALA A 738 -45.33 23.07 11.78
CA ALA A 738 -45.43 23.90 12.98
C ALA A 738 -46.88 24.20 13.43
N THR A 739 -47.86 24.08 12.54
CA THR A 739 -49.27 24.45 12.78
C THR A 739 -50.16 23.28 13.20
N SER A 740 -49.68 22.03 13.16
CA SER A 740 -50.42 20.86 13.67
C SER A 740 -49.46 19.71 14.02
N PRO A 741 -49.63 19.05 15.18
CA PRO A 741 -48.75 17.96 15.59
C PRO A 741 -48.98 16.71 14.74
N VAL A 742 -48.23 16.60 13.65
CA VAL A 742 -48.17 15.41 12.78
C VAL A 742 -46.90 14.60 13.03
N PRO A 743 -46.91 13.28 12.73
CA PRO A 743 -45.70 12.48 12.74
C PRO A 743 -44.60 13.10 11.87
N ASN A 744 -43.37 13.14 12.37
CA ASN A 744 -42.26 13.89 11.76
C ASN A 744 -40.92 13.12 11.70
N ALA A 745 -41.02 11.79 11.75
CA ALA A 745 -39.94 10.85 11.50
C ALA A 745 -40.51 9.54 10.93
N VAL A 746 -39.66 8.79 10.22
CA VAL A 746 -39.97 7.43 9.75
C VAL A 746 -39.31 6.44 10.71
N MET A 747 -40.08 5.64 11.41
CA MET A 747 -39.56 4.65 12.38
C MET A 747 -40.22 3.30 12.19
N LEU A 748 -39.44 2.23 12.37
CA LEU A 748 -39.97 0.88 12.36
C LEU A 748 -40.58 0.51 13.73
N GLY A 749 -41.51 -0.44 13.74
CA GLY A 749 -42.06 -1.01 14.97
C GLY A 749 -41.07 -1.90 15.70
N GLY A 750 -41.24 -2.02 17.01
CA GLY A 750 -40.44 -2.90 17.86
C GLY A 750 -40.97 -2.90 19.28
N ASN A 751 -40.47 -3.83 20.10
CA ASN A 751 -40.93 -3.97 21.48
C ASN A 751 -40.76 -2.64 22.25
N GLY A 752 -41.78 -2.20 23.00
CA GLY A 752 -41.72 -0.95 23.77
C GLY A 752 -41.68 0.35 22.95
N VAL A 753 -41.91 0.29 21.63
CA VAL A 753 -42.13 1.48 20.79
C VAL A 753 -43.63 1.80 20.74
N PRO A 754 -44.08 3.00 21.09
CA PRO A 754 -45.49 3.37 21.05
C PRO A 754 -46.07 3.38 19.63
N GLY A 755 -47.38 3.16 19.50
CA GLY A 755 -48.12 3.45 18.26
C GLY A 755 -48.23 2.32 17.24
N GLY A 756 -47.75 1.10 17.54
CA GLY A 756 -47.97 -0.08 16.67
C GLY A 756 -47.41 0.08 15.26
N LEU A 757 -46.21 0.65 15.15
CA LEU A 757 -45.58 1.00 13.87
C LEU A 757 -45.27 -0.25 13.02
N PRO A 758 -45.22 -0.12 11.68
CA PRO A 758 -44.95 -1.24 10.78
C PRO A 758 -43.48 -1.70 10.86
N GLU A 759 -43.23 -2.97 10.51
CA GLU A 759 -41.87 -3.52 10.43
C GLU A 759 -41.10 -3.12 9.16
N ALA A 760 -41.77 -2.48 8.21
CA ALA A 760 -41.18 -1.93 7.00
C ALA A 760 -41.96 -0.68 6.58
N VAL A 761 -41.25 0.32 6.05
CA VAL A 761 -41.84 1.50 5.40
C VAL A 761 -41.34 1.51 3.96
N ARG A 762 -42.27 1.36 3.00
CA ARG A 762 -41.95 1.14 1.59
C ARG A 762 -42.42 2.30 0.71
N GLY A 763 -41.78 2.47 -0.45
CA GLY A 763 -42.22 3.36 -1.51
C GLY A 763 -41.94 4.85 -1.24
N ILE A 764 -40.92 5.20 -0.45
CA ILE A 764 -40.54 6.60 -0.24
C ILE A 764 -40.03 7.16 -1.58
N PRO A 765 -40.69 8.16 -2.19
CA PRO A 765 -40.37 8.60 -3.54
C PRO A 765 -39.07 9.41 -3.59
N VAL A 766 -38.15 9.02 -4.47
CA VAL A 766 -36.90 9.74 -4.74
C VAL A 766 -36.96 10.43 -6.11
N ASN A 767 -37.40 9.69 -7.13
CA ASN A 767 -37.71 10.12 -8.50
C ASN A 767 -36.64 11.01 -9.15
N ARG A 768 -35.35 10.67 -9.01
CA ARG A 768 -34.24 11.45 -9.59
C ARG A 768 -32.97 10.63 -9.76
N LYS A 769 -32.06 11.10 -10.62
CA LYS A 769 -30.68 10.62 -10.68
C LYS A 769 -29.89 11.18 -9.49
N ALA A 770 -28.96 10.38 -8.98
CA ALA A 770 -28.10 10.77 -7.86
C ALA A 770 -26.79 9.97 -7.92
N ASP A 771 -25.66 10.59 -7.61
CA ASP A 771 -24.38 9.91 -7.41
C ASP A 771 -24.27 9.27 -6.02
N ALA A 772 -24.99 9.82 -5.04
CA ALA A 772 -25.06 9.28 -3.69
C ALA A 772 -26.37 9.66 -2.98
N LEU A 773 -26.73 8.87 -1.97
CA LEU A 773 -27.73 9.24 -0.96
C LEU A 773 -27.05 9.39 0.40
N PHE A 774 -27.50 10.39 1.16
CA PHE A 774 -27.16 10.58 2.56
C PHE A 774 -28.40 10.35 3.42
N PHE A 775 -28.24 9.53 4.45
CA PHE A 775 -29.30 9.20 5.40
C PHE A 775 -28.97 9.81 6.75
N LEU A 776 -29.84 10.67 7.26
CA LEU A 776 -29.80 11.13 8.63
C LEU A 776 -30.71 10.23 9.46
N HIS A 777 -30.14 9.41 10.33
CA HIS A 777 -30.87 8.40 11.08
C HIS A 777 -30.30 8.17 12.48
N THR A 778 -31.04 7.46 13.30
CA THR A 778 -30.64 7.02 14.64
C THR A 778 -31.33 5.71 14.99
N ALA A 779 -30.94 5.05 16.08
CA ALA A 779 -31.62 3.84 16.53
C ALA A 779 -31.69 3.76 18.06
N ARG A 780 -32.69 3.04 18.58
CA ARG A 780 -32.56 2.46 19.92
C ARG A 780 -31.85 1.12 19.79
N LEU A 781 -30.67 0.98 20.38
CA LEU A 781 -29.94 -0.29 20.39
C LEU A 781 -30.33 -1.08 21.63
N ASP A 782 -30.98 -2.23 21.40
CA ASP A 782 -31.41 -3.15 22.46
C ASP A 782 -30.32 -4.19 22.77
N SER A 783 -29.32 -4.34 21.90
CA SER A 783 -28.14 -5.17 22.12
C SER A 783 -26.91 -4.58 21.42
N GLN A 784 -25.83 -4.38 22.17
CA GLN A 784 -24.54 -3.91 21.67
C GLN A 784 -23.56 -5.07 21.51
N ARG A 785 -22.54 -4.88 20.68
CA ARG A 785 -21.44 -5.82 20.52
C ARG A 785 -20.59 -5.88 21.79
N ASN A 786 -20.24 -7.10 22.19
CA ASN A 786 -19.24 -7.31 23.24
C ASN A 786 -17.80 -7.23 22.70
N GLU A 787 -16.82 -7.18 23.60
CA GLU A 787 -15.39 -7.03 23.24
C GLU A 787 -14.87 -8.15 22.32
N ARG A 788 -15.41 -9.37 22.44
CA ARG A 788 -15.03 -10.49 21.57
C ARG A 788 -15.56 -10.27 20.16
N GLU A 789 -16.82 -9.87 20.02
CA GLU A 789 -17.45 -9.59 18.72
C GLU A 789 -16.77 -8.42 18.00
N VAL A 790 -16.36 -7.39 18.74
CA VAL A 790 -15.56 -6.28 18.19
C VAL A 790 -14.21 -6.78 17.69
N ARG A 791 -13.49 -7.58 18.47
CA ARG A 791 -12.20 -8.17 18.06
C ARG A 791 -12.32 -9.10 16.85
N GLU A 792 -13.41 -9.87 16.77
CA GLU A 792 -13.73 -10.75 15.64
C GLU A 792 -14.28 -9.97 14.42
N LYS A 793 -14.34 -8.62 14.49
CA LYS A 793 -14.90 -7.73 13.45
C LYS A 793 -16.30 -8.14 13.00
N LYS A 794 -17.12 -8.72 13.90
CA LYS A 794 -18.51 -9.13 13.61
C LYS A 794 -19.38 -7.91 13.32
N GLN A 795 -20.27 -8.08 12.35
CA GLN A 795 -21.21 -7.07 11.89
C GLN A 795 -22.62 -7.64 11.99
N TYR A 796 -23.56 -6.81 12.49
CA TYR A 796 -24.96 -7.19 12.66
C TYR A 796 -25.82 -6.25 11.85
N GLU A 797 -26.45 -6.78 10.80
CA GLU A 797 -27.29 -6.00 9.91
C GLU A 797 -28.67 -5.80 10.55
N MET A 798 -28.85 -4.66 11.20
CA MET A 798 -30.08 -4.37 11.95
C MET A 798 -31.20 -3.81 11.09
N ALA A 799 -30.85 -3.10 10.04
CA ALA A 799 -31.78 -2.54 9.10
C ALA A 799 -31.15 -2.54 7.71
N ARG A 800 -31.96 -2.30 6.69
CA ARG A 800 -31.50 -2.10 5.32
C ARG A 800 -32.36 -1.06 4.65
N TYR A 801 -31.74 -0.31 3.75
CA TYR A 801 -32.47 0.43 2.75
C TYR A 801 -32.56 -0.39 1.47
N VAL A 802 -33.73 -0.44 0.84
CA VAL A 802 -33.88 -1.05 -0.50
C VAL A 802 -34.14 0.06 -1.50
N VAL A 803 -33.18 0.27 -2.39
CA VAL A 803 -33.23 1.31 -3.42
C VAL A 803 -33.76 0.67 -4.70
N THR A 804 -34.87 1.19 -5.20
CA THR A 804 -35.48 0.72 -6.47
C THR A 804 -35.23 1.75 -7.56
N TYR A 805 -34.66 1.31 -8.68
CA TYR A 805 -34.39 2.16 -9.84
C TYR A 805 -35.61 2.21 -10.78
N SER A 806 -35.64 3.22 -11.65
CA SER A 806 -36.70 3.40 -12.66
C SER A 806 -36.81 2.26 -13.67
N ASP A 807 -35.77 1.42 -13.80
CA ASP A 807 -35.78 0.22 -14.67
C ASP A 807 -36.18 -1.07 -13.92
N GLY A 808 -36.66 -0.95 -12.68
CA GLY A 808 -37.14 -2.06 -11.86
C GLY A 808 -36.07 -2.86 -11.13
N LYS A 809 -34.77 -2.62 -11.38
CA LYS A 809 -33.70 -3.25 -10.60
C LYS A 809 -33.64 -2.66 -9.20
N THR A 810 -33.13 -3.44 -8.25
CA THR A 810 -33.01 -3.03 -6.85
C THR A 810 -31.57 -3.18 -6.34
N VAL A 811 -31.20 -2.36 -5.35
CA VAL A 811 -29.96 -2.49 -4.58
C VAL A 811 -30.27 -2.41 -3.10
N THR A 812 -29.78 -3.37 -2.33
CA THR A 812 -29.86 -3.36 -0.87
C THR A 812 -28.66 -2.65 -0.27
N VAL A 813 -28.92 -1.73 0.65
CA VAL A 813 -27.91 -0.98 1.41
C VAL A 813 -28.02 -1.40 2.89
N PRO A 814 -27.15 -2.28 3.37
CA PRO A 814 -27.20 -2.76 4.75
C PRO A 814 -26.83 -1.65 5.74
N VAL A 815 -27.53 -1.60 6.87
CA VAL A 815 -27.28 -0.70 8.00
C VAL A 815 -26.87 -1.57 9.19
N TYR A 816 -25.57 -1.54 9.49
CA TYR A 816 -24.99 -2.33 10.56
C TYR A 816 -25.03 -1.58 11.89
N ALA A 817 -25.50 -2.23 12.95
CA ALA A 817 -25.51 -1.66 14.30
C ALA A 817 -24.07 -1.31 14.74
N GLU A 818 -23.90 -0.13 15.33
CA GLU A 818 -22.63 0.42 15.84
C GLU A 818 -21.53 0.61 14.77
N ILE A 819 -21.89 0.55 13.49
CA ILE A 819 -21.00 0.78 12.35
C ILE A 819 -21.64 1.84 11.45
N SER A 820 -22.82 1.55 10.91
CA SER A 820 -23.57 2.44 10.02
C SER A 820 -24.53 3.34 10.80
N ILE A 821 -24.90 2.97 12.03
CA ILE A 821 -25.85 3.68 12.87
C ILE A 821 -25.52 3.42 14.35
N GLY A 822 -25.73 4.42 15.21
CA GLY A 822 -25.51 4.29 16.65
C GLY A 822 -26.79 4.45 17.46
N ASP A 823 -26.66 4.25 18.77
CA ASP A 823 -27.76 4.50 19.70
C ASP A 823 -28.17 5.98 19.71
N TYR A 824 -29.43 6.27 19.98
CA TYR A 824 -29.98 7.63 20.02
C TYR A 824 -29.64 8.39 21.31
N ARG A 825 -29.16 7.68 22.34
CA ARG A 825 -28.79 8.21 23.66
C ARG A 825 -27.43 7.65 24.16
N PRO A 826 -26.34 7.75 23.38
CA PRO A 826 -25.02 7.32 23.82
C PRO A 826 -24.55 8.14 25.03
N LYS A 827 -23.57 7.58 25.76
CA LYS A 827 -22.83 8.33 26.77
C LYS A 827 -21.99 9.43 26.11
N SER A 828 -21.89 10.59 26.75
CA SER A 828 -21.16 11.76 26.24
C SER A 828 -19.65 11.71 26.59
N PRO A 829 -18.73 12.10 25.69
CA PRO A 829 -18.98 12.64 24.34
C PRO A 829 -19.23 11.55 23.30
N ALA A 830 -20.26 11.75 22.47
CA ALA A 830 -20.52 10.92 21.31
C ALA A 830 -19.45 11.15 20.22
N SER A 831 -19.10 10.10 19.47
CA SER A 831 -18.12 10.13 18.38
C SER A 831 -18.70 9.57 17.08
N GLY A 832 -18.03 9.84 15.96
CA GLY A 832 -18.37 9.23 14.67
C GLY A 832 -18.10 7.71 14.66
N LEU A 833 -18.77 7.02 13.76
CA LEU A 833 -18.66 5.58 13.51
C LEU A 833 -17.96 5.31 12.18
N SER A 834 -17.52 4.07 11.96
CA SER A 834 -16.80 3.69 10.73
C SER A 834 -17.65 3.76 9.46
N GLY A 835 -18.97 3.58 9.57
CA GLY A 835 -19.92 3.69 8.46
C GLY A 835 -20.77 4.97 8.46
N ALA A 836 -20.68 5.82 9.50
CA ALA A 836 -21.49 7.04 9.61
C ALA A 836 -20.85 8.11 10.50
N SER A 837 -20.98 9.38 10.12
CA SER A 837 -20.53 10.49 10.97
C SER A 837 -21.58 10.85 12.02
N LEU A 838 -21.11 11.34 13.17
CA LEU A 838 -22.00 12.00 14.13
C LEU A 838 -22.42 13.36 13.53
N ALA A 839 -23.69 13.47 13.16
CA ALA A 839 -24.20 14.59 12.36
C ALA A 839 -24.85 15.68 13.22
N TRP A 840 -25.45 15.28 14.35
CA TRP A 840 -26.03 16.15 15.36
C TRP A 840 -25.95 15.51 16.73
N THR A 841 -25.65 16.31 17.76
CA THR A 841 -25.73 15.85 19.15
C THR A 841 -26.17 16.96 20.09
N LYS A 842 -26.89 16.59 21.16
CA LYS A 842 -27.30 17.49 22.24
C LYS A 842 -27.31 16.76 23.58
N PRO A 843 -26.54 17.17 24.60
CA PRO A 843 -26.62 16.58 25.94
C PRO A 843 -28.03 16.62 26.52
N TYR A 844 -28.46 15.53 27.16
CA TYR A 844 -29.70 15.50 27.92
C TYR A 844 -29.45 16.03 29.33
N ALA A 845 -30.21 17.04 29.75
CA ALA A 845 -30.04 17.70 31.04
C ALA A 845 -30.11 16.70 32.21
N GLY A 846 -29.17 16.80 33.14
CA GLY A 846 -29.12 15.95 34.34
C GLY A 846 -28.70 14.50 34.09
N THR A 847 -28.13 14.16 32.93
CA THR A 847 -27.66 12.80 32.62
C THR A 847 -26.26 12.80 31.98
N ASP A 848 -25.60 11.64 31.95
CA ASP A 848 -24.33 11.42 31.24
C ASP A 848 -24.54 11.13 29.73
N ARG A 849 -25.77 11.26 29.23
CA ARG A 849 -26.15 10.90 27.85
C ARG A 849 -26.41 12.12 26.98
N ALA A 850 -26.30 11.92 25.67
CA ALA A 850 -26.65 12.93 24.67
C ALA A 850 -27.53 12.34 23.57
N ALA A 851 -28.43 13.14 23.02
CA ALA A 851 -29.12 12.85 21.78
C ALA A 851 -28.07 12.73 20.66
N ALA A 852 -28.18 11.72 19.78
CA ALA A 852 -27.21 11.51 18.70
C ALA A 852 -27.89 11.06 17.40
N ALA A 853 -27.75 11.86 16.35
CA ALA A 853 -28.12 11.48 14.99
C ALA A 853 -26.86 11.25 14.15
N TYR A 854 -26.90 10.20 13.35
CA TYR A 854 -25.79 9.76 12.50
C TYR A 854 -26.13 10.03 11.04
N GLN A 855 -25.10 10.32 10.26
CA GLN A 855 -25.20 10.54 8.81
C GLN A 855 -24.41 9.47 8.08
N MET A 856 -25.14 8.52 7.50
CA MET A 856 -24.60 7.47 6.63
C MET A 856 -24.61 7.92 5.18
N GLN A 857 -23.54 7.62 4.44
CA GLN A 857 -23.44 7.86 3.00
C GLN A 857 -23.55 6.52 2.26
N TRP A 858 -24.28 6.52 1.15
CA TRP A 858 -24.29 5.44 0.17
C TRP A 858 -23.97 6.00 -1.21
N ASN A 859 -22.92 5.48 -1.84
CA ASN A 859 -22.57 5.81 -3.23
C ASN A 859 -23.43 4.96 -4.17
N ASN A 860 -24.13 5.62 -5.09
CA ASN A 860 -25.02 4.96 -6.04
C ASN A 860 -24.17 4.20 -7.09
N PRO A 861 -24.29 2.87 -7.21
CA PRO A 861 -23.58 2.10 -8.24
C PRO A 861 -24.11 2.36 -9.66
N ARG A 862 -25.26 3.03 -9.80
CA ARG A 862 -25.93 3.33 -11.08
C ARG A 862 -26.33 4.82 -11.15
N PRO A 863 -25.38 5.76 -11.17
CA PRO A 863 -25.67 7.19 -11.12
C PRO A 863 -26.49 7.69 -12.32
N ASP A 864 -26.33 7.06 -13.48
CA ASP A 864 -27.03 7.43 -14.71
C ASP A 864 -28.48 6.97 -14.78
N THR A 865 -28.90 6.07 -13.89
CA THR A 865 -30.28 5.56 -13.80
C THR A 865 -31.01 6.27 -12.67
N ALA A 866 -32.23 6.74 -12.91
CA ALA A 866 -33.01 7.41 -11.88
C ALA A 866 -33.39 6.41 -10.76
N ILE A 867 -33.29 6.86 -9.52
CA ILE A 867 -33.83 6.16 -8.36
C ILE A 867 -35.31 6.50 -8.29
N ALA A 868 -36.17 5.48 -8.33
CA ALA A 868 -37.61 5.63 -8.23
C ALA A 868 -38.03 5.80 -6.75
N SER A 869 -37.68 4.83 -5.91
CA SER A 869 -38.09 4.81 -4.51
C SER A 869 -37.05 4.19 -3.57
N LEU A 870 -37.30 4.39 -2.28
CA LEU A 870 -36.52 3.91 -1.16
C LEU A 870 -37.45 3.22 -0.16
N ASP A 871 -37.05 2.05 0.33
CA ASP A 871 -37.70 1.37 1.44
C ASP A 871 -36.76 1.35 2.66
N LEU A 872 -37.31 1.36 3.87
CA LEU A 872 -36.62 1.07 5.13
C LEU A 872 -37.20 -0.21 5.72
N GLU A 873 -36.35 -1.21 5.93
CA GLU A 873 -36.73 -2.54 6.40
C GLU A 873 -35.77 -3.05 7.48
N TYR A 874 -36.22 -4.03 8.28
CA TYR A 874 -35.32 -4.77 9.16
C TYR A 874 -34.33 -5.64 8.38
N GLY A 875 -33.11 -5.71 8.87
CA GLY A 875 -32.16 -6.74 8.47
C GLY A 875 -32.39 -8.04 9.26
N PRO A 876 -31.59 -9.08 9.01
CA PRO A 876 -31.70 -10.36 9.71
C PRO A 876 -31.41 -10.25 11.21
N ASP A 877 -30.62 -9.26 11.63
CA ASP A 877 -30.15 -9.14 13.01
C ASP A 877 -30.93 -8.07 13.79
N ARG A 878 -32.04 -8.44 14.44
CA ARG A 878 -32.88 -7.50 15.20
C ARG A 878 -32.22 -6.99 16.49
N ARG A 879 -31.25 -6.08 16.36
CA ARG A 879 -30.45 -5.47 17.44
C ARG A 879 -31.06 -4.21 18.06
N GLY A 880 -32.25 -3.81 17.63
CA GLY A 880 -32.88 -2.58 18.06
C GLY A 880 -33.92 -2.06 17.09
N VAL A 881 -34.28 -0.79 17.22
CA VAL A 881 -35.29 -0.12 16.38
C VAL A 881 -34.67 1.07 15.65
N PRO A 882 -34.66 1.10 14.30
CA PRO A 882 -34.14 2.22 13.52
C PRO A 882 -35.20 3.31 13.29
N ALA A 883 -34.73 4.56 13.23
CA ALA A 883 -35.51 5.73 12.83
C ALA A 883 -34.75 6.59 11.81
N LEU A 884 -35.40 6.89 10.70
CA LEU A 884 -34.92 7.79 9.64
C LEU A 884 -35.54 9.18 9.84
N LEU A 885 -34.66 10.18 9.91
CA LEU A 885 -35.01 11.59 10.19
C LEU A 885 -35.07 12.42 8.91
N ALA A 886 -34.15 12.19 7.97
CA ALA A 886 -34.09 12.90 6.68
C ALA A 886 -33.24 12.13 5.67
N VAL A 887 -33.48 12.35 4.37
CA VAL A 887 -32.65 11.82 3.28
C VAL A 887 -32.31 12.96 2.31
N THR A 888 -31.08 12.97 1.80
CA THR A 888 -30.63 13.91 0.77
C THR A 888 -29.96 13.17 -0.38
N ALA A 889 -30.43 13.43 -1.60
CA ALA A 889 -29.79 12.95 -2.82
C ALA A 889 -28.73 13.95 -3.31
N VAL A 890 -27.62 13.46 -3.82
CA VAL A 890 -26.50 14.30 -4.28
C VAL A 890 -26.14 13.97 -5.72
N THR A 891 -25.90 15.00 -6.52
CA THR A 891 -25.28 14.91 -7.85
C THR A 891 -24.04 15.79 -7.92
N SER A 892 -23.02 15.32 -8.62
CA SER A 892 -21.79 16.03 -8.94
C SER A 892 -21.97 16.78 -10.27
N ARG A 893 -21.62 18.07 -10.30
CA ARG A 893 -21.57 18.83 -11.54
C ARG A 893 -20.35 18.38 -12.34
N ASN A 894 -20.58 17.93 -13.58
CA ASN A 894 -19.50 17.53 -14.47
C ASN A 894 -18.58 18.76 -14.75
N PRO A 895 -17.25 18.69 -14.50
CA PRO A 895 -16.36 19.84 -14.65
C PRO A 895 -16.35 20.48 -16.05
N GLN A 896 -16.76 19.72 -17.08
CA GLN A 896 -16.87 20.24 -18.45
C GLN A 896 -18.09 21.15 -18.68
N GLN A 897 -19.16 21.02 -17.89
CA GLN A 897 -20.35 21.89 -17.99
C GLN A 897 -20.20 23.18 -17.18
N ALA A 898 -19.33 23.23 -16.18
CA ALA A 898 -19.10 24.43 -15.37
C ALA A 898 -18.15 25.46 -16.03
N LYS A 899 -17.58 25.12 -17.21
CA LYS A 899 -16.75 26.00 -18.03
C LYS A 899 -17.48 26.58 -19.25
N GLN A 900 -18.74 26.22 -19.44
CA GLN A 900 -19.70 26.94 -20.30
C GLN A 900 -20.56 27.82 -19.40
#